data_AF-A0A7R8X011-F1
#
_entry.id   AF-A0A7R8X011-F1
#
_cell.length_a   1.000
_cell.length_b   1.000
_cell.length_c   1.000
_cell.angle_alpha   90.00
_cell.angle_beta   90.00
_cell.angle_gamma   90.00
#
_symmetry.space_group_name_H-M   'P 1'
#
loop_
_entity.id
_entity.type
_entity.pdbx_description
1 polymer ?
#
loop_
_entity_poly.entity_id
_entity_poly.type
_entity_poly.pdbx_seq_one_letter_code
_entity_poly.pdbx_strand_id
1 'polypeptide(L)'
;MEVESGDGQLAELTTLELTSENPEDGTDPNYALQFIDGQINYQQLVTLLEEDEDDDAEDDKGENDETIPAPHAAEPYQTLGMLYEEMGDMEKSYQFRLIAAHLGPTDVEEWLHLGEIALEREEIRQAKICYRHAYKTEKDNMKVAIAYGNLMERDGEKRAAFRLYVSLLPRVENSHPTMYMTIIKEIARLHHEFGTVAAAREVMSEAFRKYPSVVSSEDVNLLLELLAAEKKFDESLSVLIKYCQVEFDPAIHGEGPVENVNVCRSITLPDPFPVDLQAKLIVALIQMDALHLAQVVCDRLSQEDAEEVGDLFLDVAEAYMEKRAPDKAIPLLDTLCRTKNYSLPAVWLRYAECLHNTHQLEKTADAYKMVLNSVPEHTDARLALSQTLNELGRGDEAIVTLSQADDGPMDGSLLYHRCKLLLRQEKHEEFISKALLFFSRHFFQLEKLNDIDTALLVKMPGGASVPSQVSEGFVSWDDEMQLLFDLCQLLFQRREFSLLERVCIGALGSKVFRSMAARKADIPWGLYFNALQACYFNRDFNTSYKIVRDMVFFEPMNHTMLYLLNLIISRMEGIRHHKFLMRLQAHHVENAALGILNGNNSLISGTYKYALGDYMNAFKVMPDNPLIALLIGITFVHIACQKFVNKKHSLVVQGLSFLNTYLELRGECQETYYNLGRAMQQLGIMHMAVQYYKKALDSPPAVKPRESEPQVYDLSREIAYNLALIYRGSGSEHLARFYIRKYLSRLKQSIIVAIGGSITFCGMNIYCGSERFYREVVPPIMSLLPPETAHRVAIKAARFGIVPKPKYIDSPLLKSKVFGLDFPNPVGLAAGFDKDGEGTLGLLSMGFGSVEIGSVTPKPQPGNPSPRIFRLPEDGAIINRYGFNSHGHQVVHDRLKSQKLKNPNGIIGVNLGRNKDSDDPISDYAAGIHMFADVADYFVINISSPNTPRLREMQEKGNLEVLLDAVLKARDEVKMKRIPVLLKVSPDLSPSERKDIVGVITKSERRVDGLVVSNTTTSRPESLQSPFKEEDGGLSGKPINAMATEAIRDFYSLTKGKVPIIGVGGISCGKEAYEKLCAGASLLQLYTSLVYEGPTVVSKIKQDLEELLSKDGYESLSDVIGRDVKIP
;
A
#
# COMPACT_ATOMS: atom_id res chain seq x y z
N MET A 1 -0.65 -24.19 -41.82
CA MET A 1 -1.33 -24.08 -43.12
C MET A 1 -0.42 -24.75 -44.14
N GLU A 2 -1.05 -25.63 -44.88
CA GLU A 2 -0.56 -26.59 -45.86
C GLU A 2 -0.03 -25.90 -47.14
N VAL A 3 0.67 -26.69 -47.97
CA VAL A 3 0.68 -26.67 -49.46
C VAL A 3 1.90 -26.06 -50.20
N GLU A 4 2.71 -27.02 -50.69
CA GLU A 4 3.13 -27.29 -52.09
C GLU A 4 4.15 -26.44 -52.87
N SER A 5 5.03 -27.23 -53.50
CA SER A 5 5.45 -27.24 -54.92
C SER A 5 6.61 -26.36 -55.39
N GLY A 6 7.54 -27.04 -56.08
CA GLY A 6 7.83 -26.68 -57.47
C GLY A 6 9.26 -26.23 -57.81
N ASP A 7 10.07 -27.23 -58.20
CA ASP A 7 10.96 -27.26 -59.37
C ASP A 7 12.30 -26.51 -59.46
N GLY A 8 13.28 -27.29 -59.95
CA GLY A 8 14.36 -26.86 -60.85
C GLY A 8 15.71 -27.54 -60.54
N GLN A 9 16.45 -28.19 -61.45
CA GLN A 9 16.27 -28.62 -62.84
C GLN A 9 17.59 -29.33 -63.26
N LEU A 10 17.51 -30.33 -64.16
CA LEU A 10 18.52 -30.74 -65.19
C LEU A 10 19.87 -31.37 -64.74
N ALA A 11 20.46 -32.41 -65.37
CA ALA A 11 20.23 -33.18 -66.61
C ALA A 11 21.03 -34.52 -66.52
N GLU A 12 20.43 -35.67 -66.85
CA GLU A 12 20.60 -36.50 -68.08
C GLU A 12 21.91 -37.31 -68.23
N LEU A 13 21.79 -38.65 -68.13
CA LEU A 13 21.89 -39.67 -69.21
C LEU A 13 23.32 -40.25 -69.35
N THR A 14 23.56 -41.57 -69.38
CA THR A 14 23.09 -42.48 -70.43
C THR A 14 23.30 -43.95 -70.00
N THR A 15 22.34 -44.81 -70.35
CA THR A 15 22.43 -46.26 -70.50
C THR A 15 23.33 -46.67 -71.68
N LEU A 16 24.11 -47.75 -71.54
CA LEU A 16 24.60 -48.65 -72.62
C LEU A 16 25.11 -49.94 -71.95
N GLU A 17 24.33 -51.01 -72.01
CA GLU A 17 24.52 -52.20 -72.87
C GLU A 17 25.76 -53.05 -72.52
N LEU A 18 25.46 -54.26 -72.03
CA LEU A 18 26.37 -55.39 -71.89
C LEU A 18 26.68 -55.97 -73.28
N THR A 19 27.96 -56.07 -73.63
CA THR A 19 28.47 -57.18 -74.45
C THR A 19 29.82 -57.67 -73.95
N SER A 20 29.91 -58.99 -73.98
CA SER A 20 30.97 -59.89 -73.55
C SER A 20 32.27 -59.77 -74.34
N GLU A 21 33.40 -59.87 -73.65
CA GLU A 21 34.57 -60.68 -74.05
C GLU A 21 35.46 -60.95 -72.81
N ASN A 22 35.66 -62.23 -72.49
CA ASN A 22 36.59 -62.79 -71.49
C ASN A 22 37.99 -62.96 -72.12
N PRO A 23 39.06 -63.38 -71.41
CA PRO A 23 39.53 -63.16 -70.04
C PRO A 23 41.03 -62.72 -70.06
N GLU A 24 41.77 -62.85 -68.95
CA GLU A 24 43.23 -62.61 -68.78
C GLU A 24 43.61 -61.25 -68.18
N ASP A 25 43.44 -61.12 -66.87
CA ASP A 25 44.60 -60.98 -65.97
C ASP A 25 44.11 -61.07 -64.52
N GLY A 26 44.47 -62.16 -63.86
CA GLY A 26 44.41 -62.25 -62.41
C GLY A 26 45.64 -61.56 -61.85
N THR A 27 45.44 -60.49 -61.07
CA THR A 27 46.23 -60.06 -59.89
C THR A 27 45.89 -58.61 -59.52
N ASP A 28 44.67 -58.35 -59.06
CA ASP A 28 44.40 -57.14 -58.27
C ASP A 28 43.60 -57.53 -57.01
N PRO A 29 44.20 -57.47 -55.81
CA PRO A 29 43.49 -57.69 -54.55
C PRO A 29 42.30 -56.74 -54.38
N ASN A 30 42.32 -55.55 -55.01
CA ASN A 30 41.23 -54.58 -54.94
C ASN A 30 39.96 -55.07 -55.64
N TYR A 31 40.07 -55.93 -56.66
CA TYR A 31 38.89 -56.40 -57.39
C TYR A 31 38.11 -57.45 -56.59
N ALA A 32 38.80 -58.30 -55.79
CA ALA A 32 38.16 -59.23 -54.87
C ALA A 32 37.54 -58.52 -53.66
N LEU A 33 38.21 -57.47 -53.16
CA LEU A 33 37.70 -56.60 -52.09
C LEU A 33 36.44 -55.83 -52.54
N GLN A 34 36.42 -55.25 -53.75
CA GLN A 34 35.25 -54.56 -54.30
C GLN A 34 34.06 -55.49 -54.58
N PHE A 35 34.31 -56.77 -54.90
CA PHE A 35 33.24 -57.73 -55.16
C PHE A 35 32.50 -58.15 -53.88
N ILE A 36 33.20 -58.21 -52.74
CA ILE A 36 32.61 -58.55 -51.43
C ILE A 36 31.95 -57.31 -50.78
N ASP A 37 32.57 -56.13 -50.92
CA ASP A 37 32.06 -54.85 -50.37
C ASP A 37 30.73 -54.39 -51.02
N GLY A 38 30.43 -54.86 -52.25
CA GLY A 38 29.26 -54.45 -53.02
C GLY A 38 27.99 -55.29 -52.87
N GLN A 39 28.04 -56.46 -52.23
CA GLN A 39 26.89 -57.38 -52.17
C GLN A 39 26.44 -57.79 -50.75
N ILE A 40 27.24 -57.52 -49.71
CA ILE A 40 26.90 -57.93 -48.35
C ILE A 40 26.56 -56.67 -47.55
N ASN A 41 25.29 -56.55 -47.15
CA ASN A 41 24.91 -55.59 -46.14
C ASN A 41 25.41 -56.10 -44.79
N TYR A 42 26.65 -55.76 -44.44
CA TYR A 42 27.34 -56.28 -43.25
C TYR A 42 26.56 -56.03 -41.96
N GLN A 43 25.92 -54.87 -41.88
CA GLN A 43 25.08 -54.50 -40.74
C GLN A 43 23.90 -55.46 -40.60
N GLN A 44 23.28 -55.84 -41.71
CA GLN A 44 22.16 -56.78 -41.76
C GLN A 44 22.60 -58.21 -41.43
N LEU A 45 23.81 -58.61 -41.82
CA LEU A 45 24.37 -59.94 -41.52
C LEU A 45 24.76 -60.09 -40.04
N VAL A 46 25.35 -59.05 -39.46
CA VAL A 46 25.68 -58.98 -38.02
C VAL A 46 24.41 -58.99 -37.19
N THR A 47 23.38 -58.22 -37.56
CA THR A 47 22.08 -58.24 -36.88
C THR A 47 21.39 -59.61 -36.99
N LEU A 48 21.47 -60.30 -38.13
CA LEU A 48 20.94 -61.66 -38.29
C LEU A 48 21.66 -62.70 -37.41
N LEU A 49 22.99 -62.60 -37.28
CA LEU A 49 23.79 -63.46 -36.40
C LEU A 49 23.56 -63.15 -34.90
N GLU A 50 23.20 -61.90 -34.58
CA GLU A 50 22.83 -61.46 -33.22
C GLU A 50 21.39 -61.87 -32.85
N GLU A 51 20.45 -61.81 -33.80
CA GLU A 51 19.02 -62.14 -33.60
C GLU A 51 18.77 -63.65 -33.46
N ASP A 52 19.58 -64.52 -34.10
CA ASP A 52 19.44 -65.98 -34.00
C ASP A 52 19.82 -66.57 -32.62
N GLU A 53 20.44 -65.79 -31.72
CA GLU A 53 20.94 -66.30 -30.42
C GLU A 53 20.24 -65.74 -29.16
N ASP A 54 19.29 -64.80 -29.30
CA ASP A 54 18.50 -64.24 -28.19
C ASP A 54 17.20 -65.02 -27.89
N ASP A 55 17.14 -66.28 -28.34
CA ASP A 55 15.98 -67.19 -28.22
C ASP A 55 15.83 -67.76 -26.79
N ASP A 56 15.39 -66.89 -25.86
CA ASP A 56 14.76 -67.26 -24.57
C ASP A 56 13.31 -66.74 -24.50
N ALA A 57 12.69 -66.40 -25.63
CA ALA A 57 11.28 -65.98 -25.72
C ALA A 57 10.46 -66.91 -26.63
N GLU A 58 9.58 -67.72 -26.02
CA GLU A 58 8.57 -68.52 -26.72
C GLU A 58 7.63 -67.65 -27.58
N ASP A 59 7.25 -68.22 -28.73
CA ASP A 59 6.12 -67.88 -29.62
C ASP A 59 6.17 -66.56 -30.43
N ASP A 60 6.62 -66.64 -31.70
CA ASP A 60 5.78 -66.43 -32.90
C ASP A 60 6.55 -66.77 -34.19
N LYS A 61 6.11 -67.79 -34.96
CA LYS A 61 6.68 -68.12 -36.27
C LYS A 61 5.81 -67.54 -37.38
N GLY A 62 6.25 -66.42 -37.95
CA GLY A 62 5.72 -65.86 -39.20
C GLY A 62 6.72 -66.04 -40.35
N GLU A 63 6.29 -66.69 -41.42
CA GLU A 63 7.01 -66.88 -42.69
C GLU A 63 7.49 -65.54 -43.28
N ASN A 64 8.78 -65.45 -43.63
CA ASN A 64 9.27 -64.78 -44.83
C ASN A 64 10.70 -65.27 -45.16
N ASP A 65 10.82 -65.86 -46.34
CA ASP A 65 12.01 -66.49 -46.91
C ASP A 65 12.62 -65.53 -47.95
N GLU A 66 13.79 -64.95 -47.67
CA GLU A 66 14.75 -64.47 -48.66
C GLU A 66 16.17 -64.68 -48.10
N THR A 67 16.75 -65.83 -48.43
CA THR A 67 18.08 -66.27 -48.00
C THR A 67 19.18 -65.65 -48.87
N ILE A 68 20.06 -64.81 -48.28
CA ILE A 68 21.33 -64.38 -48.88
C ILE A 68 22.41 -65.42 -48.53
N PRO A 69 23.18 -65.98 -49.49
CA PRO A 69 24.18 -67.00 -49.18
C PRO A 69 25.49 -66.34 -48.71
N ALA A 70 25.76 -66.31 -47.41
CA ALA A 70 27.07 -65.92 -46.87
C ALA A 70 28.01 -67.15 -46.76
N PRO A 71 29.29 -67.07 -47.16
CA PRO A 71 30.23 -68.18 -47.07
C PRO A 71 30.58 -68.52 -45.60
N HIS A 72 30.38 -69.77 -45.19
CA HIS A 72 30.50 -70.24 -43.80
C HIS A 72 31.95 -70.51 -43.30
N ALA A 73 32.96 -69.82 -43.83
CA ALA A 73 34.37 -70.04 -43.45
C ALA A 73 34.94 -68.81 -42.72
N ALA A 74 35.49 -68.98 -41.52
CA ALA A 74 35.99 -67.89 -40.67
C ALA A 74 37.35 -67.30 -41.13
N GLU A 75 38.25 -68.14 -41.66
CA GLU A 75 39.64 -67.79 -42.00
C GLU A 75 39.79 -66.62 -43.00
N PRO A 76 38.96 -66.50 -44.06
CA PRO A 76 39.02 -65.38 -44.99
C PRO A 76 38.65 -64.04 -44.33
N TYR A 77 37.65 -64.06 -43.43
CA TYR A 77 37.20 -62.86 -42.71
C TYR A 77 38.23 -62.40 -41.68
N GLN A 78 38.92 -63.33 -41.01
CA GLN A 78 40.01 -63.01 -40.09
C GLN A 78 41.18 -62.35 -40.83
N THR A 79 41.54 -62.87 -42.00
CA THR A 79 42.61 -62.31 -42.85
C THR A 79 42.24 -60.92 -43.39
N LEU A 80 40.99 -60.71 -43.81
CA LEU A 80 40.48 -59.40 -44.23
C LEU A 80 40.49 -58.40 -43.08
N GLY A 81 40.09 -58.83 -41.88
CA GLY A 81 40.14 -58.02 -40.67
C GLY A 81 41.55 -57.51 -40.33
N MET A 82 42.57 -58.38 -40.41
CA MET A 82 43.98 -58.01 -40.22
C MET A 82 44.48 -57.05 -41.29
N LEU A 83 44.10 -57.25 -42.56
CA LEU A 83 44.50 -56.37 -43.66
C LEU A 83 43.91 -54.97 -43.53
N TYR A 84 42.63 -54.85 -43.15
CA TYR A 84 42.00 -53.55 -42.92
C TYR A 84 42.61 -52.81 -41.72
N GLU A 85 43.07 -53.54 -40.70
CA GLU A 85 43.81 -52.97 -39.56
C GLU A 85 45.18 -52.41 -39.99
N GLU A 86 45.93 -53.15 -40.82
CA GLU A 86 47.20 -52.67 -41.39
C GLU A 86 47.03 -51.46 -42.32
N MET A 87 45.87 -51.36 -42.99
CA MET A 87 45.49 -50.21 -43.81
C MET A 87 44.98 -49.00 -43.00
N GLY A 88 44.82 -49.14 -41.67
CA GLY A 88 44.34 -48.10 -40.77
C GLY A 88 42.81 -47.90 -40.77
N ASP A 89 42.05 -48.77 -41.43
CA ASP A 89 40.58 -48.76 -41.40
C ASP A 89 40.08 -49.70 -40.29
N MET A 90 40.08 -49.15 -39.06
CA MET A 90 39.67 -49.87 -37.86
C MET A 90 38.19 -50.26 -37.86
N GLU A 91 37.35 -49.56 -38.64
CA GLU A 91 35.90 -49.84 -38.73
C GLU A 91 35.63 -51.12 -39.48
N LYS A 92 36.20 -51.24 -40.68
CA LYS A 92 36.07 -52.46 -41.47
C LYS A 92 36.80 -53.63 -40.82
N SER A 93 37.96 -53.36 -40.22
CA SER A 93 38.69 -54.38 -39.45
C SER A 93 37.83 -55.00 -38.35
N TYR A 94 37.20 -54.17 -37.51
CA TYR A 94 36.32 -54.62 -36.43
C TYR A 94 35.14 -55.45 -36.95
N GLN A 95 34.46 -55.00 -38.01
CA GLN A 95 33.31 -55.70 -38.58
C GLN A 95 33.69 -57.09 -39.15
N PHE A 96 34.80 -57.20 -39.87
CA PHE A 96 35.25 -58.48 -40.42
C PHE A 96 35.78 -59.44 -39.36
N ARG A 97 36.50 -58.93 -38.34
CA ARG A 97 36.94 -59.73 -37.20
C ARG A 97 35.75 -60.24 -36.36
N LEU A 98 34.71 -59.41 -36.19
CA LEU A 98 33.48 -59.81 -35.50
C LEU A 98 32.76 -60.96 -36.24
N ILE A 99 32.64 -60.90 -37.57
CA ILE A 99 32.08 -61.98 -38.39
C ILE A 99 32.95 -63.25 -38.27
N ALA A 100 34.27 -63.11 -38.34
CA ALA A 100 35.20 -64.23 -38.18
C ALA A 100 35.07 -64.91 -36.81
N ALA A 101 34.91 -64.13 -35.73
CA ALA A 101 34.74 -64.64 -34.37
C ALA A 101 33.44 -65.43 -34.20
N HIS A 102 32.32 -64.97 -34.77
CA HIS A 102 31.04 -65.71 -34.74
C HIS A 102 31.11 -67.02 -35.54
N LEU A 103 31.83 -67.03 -36.67
CA LEU A 103 32.04 -68.25 -37.48
C LEU A 103 33.05 -69.23 -36.85
N GLY A 104 33.90 -68.76 -35.92
CA GLY A 104 34.95 -69.52 -35.24
C GLY A 104 35.00 -69.27 -33.73
N PRO A 105 33.98 -69.67 -32.95
CA PRO A 105 33.75 -69.18 -31.58
C PRO A 105 34.72 -69.68 -30.50
N THR A 106 35.75 -70.46 -30.85
CA THR A 106 36.67 -71.09 -29.89
C THR A 106 37.88 -70.23 -29.50
N ASP A 107 38.15 -69.12 -30.20
CA ASP A 107 39.30 -68.25 -29.94
C ASP A 107 38.99 -67.20 -28.88
N VAL A 108 39.48 -67.41 -27.65
CA VAL A 108 39.20 -66.54 -26.51
C VAL A 108 39.95 -65.20 -26.59
N GLU A 109 41.17 -65.18 -27.13
CA GLU A 109 41.96 -63.94 -27.24
C GLU A 109 41.32 -62.99 -28.26
N GLU A 110 40.80 -63.51 -29.37
CA GLU A 110 40.09 -62.72 -30.36
C GLU A 110 38.78 -62.13 -29.78
N TRP A 111 38.01 -62.91 -29.01
CA TRP A 111 36.81 -62.41 -28.33
C TRP A 111 37.11 -61.33 -27.29
N LEU A 112 38.21 -61.45 -26.53
CA LEU A 112 38.61 -60.43 -25.56
C LEU A 112 39.06 -59.15 -26.26
N HIS A 113 39.84 -59.27 -27.34
CA HIS A 113 40.30 -58.13 -28.12
C HIS A 113 39.13 -57.39 -28.79
N LEU A 114 38.18 -58.12 -29.39
CA LEU A 114 36.95 -57.54 -29.94
C LEU A 114 36.09 -56.89 -28.85
N GLY A 115 36.03 -57.48 -27.67
CA GLY A 115 35.36 -56.89 -26.51
C GLY A 115 36.02 -55.59 -26.04
N GLU A 116 37.35 -55.48 -26.08
CA GLU A 116 38.09 -54.24 -25.77
C GLU A 116 37.84 -53.15 -26.82
N ILE A 117 37.90 -53.49 -28.12
CA ILE A 117 37.59 -52.55 -29.21
C ILE A 117 36.13 -52.05 -29.11
N ALA A 118 35.19 -52.94 -28.80
CA ALA A 118 33.80 -52.58 -28.58
C ALA A 118 33.62 -51.62 -27.38
N LEU A 119 34.41 -51.79 -26.32
CA LEU A 119 34.41 -50.89 -25.16
C LEU A 119 35.00 -49.51 -25.48
N GLU A 120 36.05 -49.43 -26.29
CA GLU A 120 36.62 -48.15 -26.78
C GLU A 120 35.63 -47.37 -27.66
N ARG A 121 34.73 -48.10 -28.33
CA ARG A 121 33.64 -47.55 -29.17
C ARG A 121 32.35 -47.24 -28.41
N GLU A 122 32.32 -47.47 -27.09
CA GLU A 122 31.13 -47.35 -26.24
C GLU A 122 29.96 -48.29 -26.63
N GLU A 123 30.22 -49.37 -27.38
CA GLU A 123 29.25 -50.40 -27.79
C GLU A 123 29.08 -51.49 -26.72
N ILE A 124 28.41 -51.15 -25.62
CA ILE A 124 28.29 -52.02 -24.42
C ILE A 124 27.65 -53.37 -24.72
N ARG A 125 26.61 -53.42 -25.56
CA ARG A 125 25.92 -54.66 -25.92
C ARG A 125 26.84 -55.62 -26.67
N GLN A 126 27.65 -55.10 -27.59
CA GLN A 126 28.57 -55.90 -28.38
C GLN A 126 29.73 -56.43 -27.56
N ALA A 127 30.29 -55.56 -26.71
CA ALA A 127 31.28 -55.98 -25.74
C ALA A 127 30.72 -57.11 -24.85
N LYS A 128 29.47 -57.01 -24.39
CA LYS A 128 28.84 -58.03 -23.53
C LYS A 128 28.78 -59.38 -24.22
N ILE A 129 28.41 -59.43 -25.50
CA ILE A 129 28.38 -60.64 -26.30
C ILE A 129 29.80 -61.25 -26.39
N CYS A 130 30.79 -60.44 -26.76
CA CYS A 130 32.18 -60.88 -26.88
C CYS A 130 32.73 -61.47 -25.57
N TYR A 131 32.53 -60.78 -24.43
CA TYR A 131 32.94 -61.27 -23.12
C TYR A 131 32.13 -62.50 -22.64
N ARG A 132 30.85 -62.64 -23.06
CA ARG A 132 30.03 -63.83 -22.79
C ARG A 132 30.61 -65.07 -23.48
N HIS A 133 31.05 -64.95 -24.74
CA HIS A 133 31.70 -66.02 -25.47
C HIS A 133 33.06 -66.37 -24.85
N ALA A 134 33.89 -65.37 -24.55
CA ALA A 134 35.15 -65.58 -23.85
C ALA A 134 34.97 -66.33 -22.51
N TYR A 135 33.97 -65.95 -21.71
CA TYR A 135 33.64 -66.63 -20.44
C TYR A 135 33.07 -68.05 -20.63
N LYS A 136 32.24 -68.28 -21.66
CA LYS A 136 31.67 -69.62 -21.95
C LYS A 136 32.77 -70.62 -22.31
N THR A 137 33.79 -70.18 -23.05
CA THR A 137 34.91 -70.99 -23.53
C THR A 137 35.96 -71.22 -22.43
N GLU A 138 36.33 -70.18 -21.67
CA GLU A 138 37.27 -70.25 -20.55
C GLU A 138 36.59 -69.99 -19.19
N LYS A 139 35.86 -70.98 -18.68
CA LYS A 139 35.15 -70.86 -17.40
C LYS A 139 36.05 -70.76 -16.16
N ASP A 140 37.33 -71.10 -16.29
CA ASP A 140 38.33 -71.08 -15.21
C ASP A 140 39.10 -69.74 -15.14
N ASN A 141 38.98 -68.88 -16.17
CA ASN A 141 39.64 -67.59 -16.22
C ASN A 141 38.85 -66.54 -15.42
N MET A 142 39.17 -66.44 -14.14
CA MET A 142 38.43 -65.60 -13.18
C MET A 142 38.49 -64.10 -13.51
N LYS A 143 39.55 -63.63 -14.21
CA LYS A 143 39.64 -62.23 -14.63
C LYS A 143 38.60 -61.89 -15.69
N VAL A 144 38.39 -62.79 -16.65
CA VAL A 144 37.35 -62.66 -17.68
C VAL A 144 35.95 -62.72 -17.06
N ALA A 145 35.75 -63.59 -16.06
CA ALA A 145 34.47 -63.67 -15.34
C ALA A 145 34.12 -62.38 -14.58
N ILE A 146 35.11 -61.73 -13.95
CA ILE A 146 34.90 -60.44 -13.25
C ILE A 146 34.68 -59.30 -14.27
N ALA A 147 35.47 -59.24 -15.35
CA ALA A 147 35.30 -58.24 -16.40
C ALA A 147 33.91 -58.36 -17.09
N TYR A 148 33.46 -59.59 -17.35
CA TYR A 148 32.13 -59.86 -17.87
C TYR A 148 31.03 -59.42 -16.88
N GLY A 149 31.18 -59.73 -15.58
CA GLY A 149 30.26 -59.26 -14.54
C GLY A 149 30.14 -57.72 -14.49
N ASN A 150 31.28 -57.02 -14.50
CA ASN A 150 31.30 -55.55 -14.49
C ASN A 150 30.61 -54.97 -15.74
N LEU A 151 30.74 -55.64 -16.87
CA LEU A 151 30.11 -55.23 -18.12
C LEU A 151 28.59 -55.45 -18.11
N MET A 152 28.13 -56.57 -17.57
CA MET A 152 26.70 -56.82 -17.34
C MET A 152 26.07 -55.75 -16.43
N GLU A 153 26.82 -55.26 -15.44
CA GLU A 153 26.36 -54.14 -14.61
C GLU A 153 26.23 -52.83 -15.38
N ARG A 154 27.20 -52.51 -16.26
CA ARG A 154 27.14 -51.32 -17.13
C ARG A 154 25.97 -51.35 -18.11
N ASP A 155 25.56 -52.54 -18.56
CA ASP A 155 24.38 -52.76 -19.44
C ASP A 155 23.04 -52.76 -18.67
N GLY A 156 23.06 -52.65 -17.34
CA GLY A 156 21.86 -52.62 -16.49
C GLY A 156 21.39 -54.00 -15.97
N GLU A 157 22.08 -55.10 -16.31
CA GLU A 157 21.76 -56.48 -15.90
C GLU A 157 22.33 -56.87 -14.52
N LYS A 158 22.19 -55.98 -13.54
CA LYS A 158 22.79 -56.10 -12.20
C LYS A 158 22.44 -57.42 -11.47
N ARG A 159 21.22 -57.92 -11.65
CA ARG A 159 20.78 -59.20 -11.03
C ARG A 159 21.48 -60.42 -11.62
N ALA A 160 21.84 -60.37 -12.90
CA ALA A 160 22.54 -61.47 -13.55
C ALA A 160 24.04 -61.45 -13.20
N ALA A 161 24.65 -60.26 -13.13
CA ALA A 161 25.99 -60.06 -12.58
C ALA A 161 26.12 -60.55 -11.13
N PHE A 162 25.12 -60.24 -10.28
CA PHE A 162 25.07 -60.74 -8.91
C PHE A 162 25.11 -62.27 -8.81
N ARG A 163 24.29 -62.96 -9.63
CA ARG A 163 24.29 -64.42 -9.70
C ARG A 163 25.64 -64.97 -10.17
N LEU A 164 26.26 -64.30 -11.13
CA LEU A 164 27.59 -64.66 -11.62
C LEU A 164 28.61 -64.58 -10.47
N TYR A 165 28.75 -63.45 -9.77
CA TYR A 165 29.73 -63.31 -8.68
C TYR A 165 29.51 -64.31 -7.54
N VAL A 166 28.26 -64.54 -7.12
CA VAL A 166 27.94 -65.54 -6.10
C VAL A 166 28.36 -66.95 -6.55
N SER A 167 28.23 -67.27 -7.84
CA SER A 167 28.66 -68.56 -8.39
C SER A 167 30.19 -68.75 -8.42
N LEU A 168 30.97 -67.66 -8.36
CA LEU A 168 32.44 -67.70 -8.33
C LEU A 168 33.00 -67.95 -6.92
N LEU A 169 32.27 -67.59 -5.86
CA LEU A 169 32.75 -67.70 -4.46
C LEU A 169 33.24 -69.10 -4.05
N PRO A 170 32.53 -70.21 -4.35
CA PRO A 170 32.98 -71.56 -3.97
C PRO A 170 34.26 -72.02 -4.70
N ARG A 171 34.56 -71.41 -5.86
CA ARG A 171 35.72 -71.77 -6.70
C ARG A 171 37.01 -71.10 -6.23
N VAL A 172 36.89 -69.94 -5.57
CA VAL A 172 38.01 -69.14 -5.04
C VAL A 172 38.31 -69.49 -3.58
N GLU A 173 37.40 -70.20 -2.92
CA GLU A 173 37.50 -70.57 -1.51
C GLU A 173 38.78 -71.40 -1.25
N ASN A 174 39.71 -70.82 -0.48
CA ASN A 174 41.03 -71.34 -0.05
C ASN A 174 42.21 -71.25 -1.04
N SER A 175 42.01 -70.84 -2.30
CA SER A 175 43.09 -70.81 -3.29
C SER A 175 43.69 -69.41 -3.51
N HIS A 176 42.90 -68.32 -3.39
CA HIS A 176 43.38 -66.93 -3.60
C HIS A 176 42.65 -65.91 -2.69
N PRO A 177 43.15 -65.62 -1.47
CA PRO A 177 42.49 -64.73 -0.50
C PRO A 177 42.23 -63.28 -0.98
N THR A 178 43.11 -62.72 -1.81
CA THR A 178 42.95 -61.36 -2.37
C THR A 178 41.80 -61.30 -3.38
N MET A 179 41.70 -62.30 -4.26
CA MET A 179 40.63 -62.40 -5.25
C MET A 179 39.27 -62.67 -4.61
N TYR A 180 39.26 -63.44 -3.52
CA TYR A 180 38.06 -63.61 -2.69
C TYR A 180 37.55 -62.27 -2.16
N MET A 181 38.44 -61.42 -1.65
CA MET A 181 38.07 -60.09 -1.15
C MET A 181 37.52 -59.19 -2.27
N THR A 182 38.10 -59.22 -3.47
CA THR A 182 37.59 -58.44 -4.62
C THR A 182 36.16 -58.85 -4.98
N ILE A 183 35.87 -60.15 -5.10
CA ILE A 183 34.52 -60.64 -5.43
C ILE A 183 33.51 -60.28 -4.33
N ILE A 184 33.92 -60.39 -3.06
CA ILE A 184 33.10 -60.01 -1.92
C ILE A 184 32.76 -58.51 -1.95
N LYS A 185 33.70 -57.64 -2.33
CA LYS A 185 33.44 -56.20 -2.50
C LYS A 185 32.40 -55.92 -3.57
N GLU A 186 32.46 -56.60 -4.72
CA GLU A 186 31.46 -56.44 -5.79
C GLU A 186 30.07 -56.94 -5.34
N ILE A 187 30.02 -58.06 -4.62
CA ILE A 187 28.77 -58.58 -4.04
C ILE A 187 28.18 -57.60 -3.01
N ALA A 188 29.02 -57.02 -2.15
CA ALA A 188 28.60 -56.03 -1.16
C ALA A 188 28.09 -54.74 -1.83
N ARG A 189 28.77 -54.27 -2.88
CA ARG A 189 28.35 -53.11 -3.70
C ARG A 189 26.98 -53.34 -4.32
N LEU A 190 26.77 -54.49 -4.97
CA LEU A 190 25.47 -54.85 -5.54
C LEU A 190 24.37 -55.00 -4.49
N HIS A 191 24.67 -55.59 -3.34
CA HIS A 191 23.71 -55.66 -2.24
C HIS A 191 23.30 -54.28 -1.71
N HIS A 192 24.24 -53.33 -1.67
CA HIS A 192 23.96 -51.93 -1.31
C HIS A 192 23.05 -51.26 -2.37
N GLU A 193 23.36 -51.42 -3.66
CA GLU A 193 22.52 -50.89 -4.75
C GLU A 193 21.12 -51.51 -4.80
N PHE A 194 20.96 -52.78 -4.40
CA PHE A 194 19.64 -53.42 -4.25
C PHE A 194 18.87 -52.99 -2.99
N GLY A 195 19.43 -52.10 -2.16
CA GLY A 195 18.83 -51.64 -0.90
C GLY A 195 18.92 -52.67 0.25
N THR A 196 19.71 -53.73 0.08
CA THR A 196 19.91 -54.82 1.05
C THR A 196 21.20 -54.65 1.86
N VAL A 197 21.32 -53.53 2.57
CA VAL A 197 22.52 -53.16 3.34
C VAL A 197 22.94 -54.23 4.36
N ALA A 198 21.98 -54.89 5.00
CA ALA A 198 22.24 -55.97 5.97
C ALA A 198 23.02 -57.15 5.41
N ALA A 199 22.69 -57.55 4.18
CA ALA A 199 23.36 -58.63 3.49
C ALA A 199 24.78 -58.22 3.06
N ALA A 200 24.95 -56.98 2.57
CA ALA A 200 26.27 -56.44 2.24
C ALA A 200 27.21 -56.45 3.47
N ARG A 201 26.70 -55.97 4.61
CA ARG A 201 27.44 -55.95 5.89
C ARG A 201 27.83 -57.35 6.34
N GLU A 202 26.90 -58.31 6.29
CA GLU A 202 27.15 -59.68 6.75
C GLU A 202 28.23 -60.37 5.91
N VAL A 203 28.15 -60.24 4.59
CA VAL A 203 29.12 -60.80 3.64
C VAL A 203 30.51 -60.19 3.85
N MET A 204 30.60 -58.87 4.03
CA MET A 204 31.87 -58.18 4.35
C MET A 204 32.43 -58.57 5.73
N SER A 205 31.58 -58.64 6.75
CA SER A 205 31.98 -59.01 8.12
C SER A 205 32.53 -60.44 8.19
N GLU A 206 31.93 -61.36 7.44
CA GLU A 206 32.38 -62.75 7.38
C GLU A 206 33.73 -62.86 6.65
N ALA A 207 33.93 -62.10 5.56
CA ALA A 207 35.23 -62.04 4.88
C ALA A 207 36.35 -61.51 5.80
N PHE A 208 36.05 -60.50 6.62
CA PHE A 208 37.00 -59.93 7.60
C PHE A 208 37.38 -60.93 8.70
N ARG A 209 36.42 -61.76 9.14
CA ARG A 209 36.69 -62.83 10.12
C ARG A 209 37.52 -63.94 9.53
N LYS A 210 37.25 -64.31 8.27
CA LYS A 210 37.89 -65.43 7.58
C LYS A 210 39.31 -65.13 7.13
N TYR A 211 39.59 -63.90 6.67
CA TYR A 211 40.92 -63.47 6.22
C TYR A 211 41.39 -62.15 6.84
N PRO A 212 41.65 -62.08 8.16
CA PRO A 212 42.05 -60.84 8.85
C PRO A 212 43.33 -60.18 8.32
N SER A 213 44.27 -60.97 7.78
CA SER A 213 45.60 -60.48 7.35
C SER A 213 45.60 -59.80 5.98
N VAL A 214 44.49 -59.85 5.24
CA VAL A 214 44.36 -59.31 3.87
C VAL A 214 43.51 -58.03 3.85
N VAL A 215 42.91 -57.66 4.99
CA VAL A 215 42.07 -56.48 5.14
C VAL A 215 42.91 -55.21 5.01
N SER A 216 42.58 -54.37 4.03
CA SER A 216 43.15 -53.04 3.85
C SER A 216 42.34 -51.97 4.57
N SER A 217 42.90 -50.77 4.73
CA SER A 217 42.18 -49.60 5.29
C SER A 217 40.98 -49.21 4.44
N GLU A 218 41.03 -49.39 3.11
CA GLU A 218 39.91 -49.16 2.19
C GLU A 218 38.76 -50.14 2.44
N ASP A 219 39.09 -51.42 2.70
CA ASP A 219 38.07 -52.41 3.01
C ASP A 219 37.39 -52.06 4.34
N VAL A 220 38.16 -51.61 5.35
CA VAL A 220 37.61 -51.17 6.65
C VAL A 220 36.68 -49.96 6.45
N ASN A 221 37.08 -49.02 5.60
CA ASN A 221 36.28 -47.83 5.28
C ASN A 221 34.89 -48.21 4.74
N LEU A 222 34.84 -49.17 3.80
CA LEU A 222 33.60 -49.69 3.21
C LEU A 222 32.72 -50.40 4.25
N LEU A 223 33.31 -51.22 5.13
CA LEU A 223 32.55 -51.89 6.18
C LEU A 223 31.95 -50.89 7.18
N LEU A 224 32.68 -49.82 7.53
CA LEU A 224 32.19 -48.78 8.43
C LEU A 224 31.05 -47.96 7.81
N GLU A 225 31.05 -47.72 6.50
CA GLU A 225 29.93 -47.12 5.76
C GLU A 225 28.66 -47.97 5.88
N LEU A 226 28.78 -49.27 5.65
CA LEU A 226 27.66 -50.21 5.76
C LEU A 226 27.11 -50.27 7.19
N LEU A 227 28.00 -50.24 8.20
CA LEU A 227 27.61 -50.22 9.62
C LEU A 227 26.94 -48.91 10.02
N ALA A 228 27.42 -47.76 9.52
CA ALA A 228 26.83 -46.46 9.76
C ALA A 228 25.40 -46.38 9.16
N ALA A 229 25.19 -46.93 7.96
CA ALA A 229 23.88 -47.01 7.33
C ALA A 229 22.86 -47.84 8.16
N GLU A 230 23.32 -48.85 8.90
CA GLU A 230 22.47 -49.63 9.84
C GLU A 230 22.41 -49.04 11.26
N LYS A 231 23.07 -47.90 11.51
CA LYS A 231 23.20 -47.28 12.83
C LYS A 231 23.84 -48.19 13.89
N LYS A 232 24.74 -49.10 13.47
CA LYS A 232 25.47 -50.05 14.34
C LYS A 232 26.84 -49.52 14.75
N PHE A 233 26.85 -48.45 15.55
CA PHE A 233 28.07 -47.71 15.89
C PHE A 233 28.98 -48.45 16.90
N ASP A 234 28.42 -49.35 17.71
CA ASP A 234 29.12 -50.25 18.61
C ASP A 234 29.97 -51.30 17.87
N GLU A 235 29.39 -51.90 16.81
CA GLU A 235 30.11 -52.79 15.90
C GLU A 235 31.20 -52.03 15.13
N SER A 236 30.93 -50.79 14.68
CA SER A 236 31.93 -49.92 14.03
C SER A 236 33.16 -49.68 14.90
N LEU A 237 32.94 -49.39 16.19
CA LEU A 237 34.02 -49.19 17.15
C LEU A 237 34.83 -50.47 17.35
N SER A 238 34.16 -51.62 17.43
CA SER A 238 34.81 -52.93 17.56
C SER A 238 35.72 -53.25 16.36
N VAL A 239 35.29 -52.89 15.15
CA VAL A 239 36.07 -53.05 13.92
C VAL A 239 37.32 -52.15 13.95
N LEU A 240 37.18 -50.88 14.35
CA LEU A 240 38.28 -49.93 14.45
C LEU A 240 39.33 -50.35 15.51
N ILE A 241 38.89 -50.86 16.66
CA ILE A 241 39.80 -51.39 17.69
C ILE A 241 40.56 -52.62 17.17
N LYS A 242 39.86 -53.55 16.52
CA LYS A 242 40.43 -54.85 16.12
C LYS A 242 41.35 -54.77 14.91
N TYR A 243 41.00 -53.97 13.90
CA TYR A 243 41.72 -53.95 12.61
C TYR A 243 42.54 -52.68 12.41
N CYS A 244 42.27 -51.60 13.16
CA CYS A 244 42.98 -50.32 13.02
C CYS A 244 43.77 -49.92 14.27
N GLN A 245 43.95 -50.82 15.25
CA GLN A 245 44.77 -50.62 16.46
C GLN A 245 44.41 -49.35 17.26
N VAL A 246 43.12 -48.98 17.28
CA VAL A 246 42.63 -47.87 18.10
C VAL A 246 42.59 -48.31 19.56
N GLU A 247 43.31 -47.60 20.44
CA GLU A 247 43.40 -47.92 21.86
C GLU A 247 42.62 -46.92 22.73
N PHE A 248 41.89 -47.44 23.72
CA PHE A 248 41.16 -46.66 24.72
C PHE A 248 41.77 -46.88 26.09
N ASP A 249 41.97 -45.81 26.86
CA ASP A 249 42.40 -45.89 28.27
C ASP A 249 41.18 -45.99 29.20
N PRO A 250 40.89 -47.17 29.80
CA PRO A 250 39.72 -47.36 30.64
C PRO A 250 39.89 -46.70 32.01
N ALA A 251 38.89 -45.95 32.50
CA ALA A 251 38.95 -45.34 33.83
C ALA A 251 38.82 -46.34 34.99
N ILE A 252 38.33 -47.55 34.74
CA ILE A 252 38.10 -48.63 35.72
C ILE A 252 38.58 -49.97 35.13
N HIS A 253 39.40 -50.72 35.86
CA HIS A 253 39.80 -52.08 35.47
C HIS A 253 38.61 -53.04 35.59
N GLY A 254 37.98 -53.43 34.47
CA GLY A 254 37.02 -54.55 34.50
C GLY A 254 36.04 -54.72 33.34
N GLU A 255 35.76 -53.69 32.54
CA GLU A 255 34.79 -53.77 31.44
C GLU A 255 35.42 -53.38 30.10
N GLY A 256 35.06 -54.11 29.03
CA GLY A 256 35.64 -53.93 27.70
C GLY A 256 35.31 -52.55 27.11
N PRO A 257 36.21 -51.93 26.32
CA PRO A 257 36.08 -50.55 25.86
C PRO A 257 34.83 -50.26 25.01
N VAL A 258 34.18 -51.28 24.45
CA VAL A 258 33.00 -51.14 23.56
C VAL A 258 31.69 -50.95 24.32
N GLU A 259 31.54 -51.56 25.51
CA GLU A 259 30.26 -51.55 26.26
C GLU A 259 30.06 -50.26 27.08
N ASN A 260 31.14 -49.51 27.38
CA ASN A 260 31.10 -48.31 28.23
C ASN A 260 32.09 -47.21 27.77
N VAL A 261 32.04 -46.84 26.49
CA VAL A 261 32.92 -45.82 25.87
C VAL A 261 32.90 -44.48 26.61
N ASN A 262 31.75 -44.09 27.16
CA ASN A 262 31.58 -42.84 27.91
C ASN A 262 32.44 -42.73 29.18
N VAL A 263 32.96 -43.86 29.68
CA VAL A 263 33.76 -43.94 30.91
C VAL A 263 35.27 -43.93 30.60
N CYS A 264 35.68 -44.02 29.34
CA CYS A 264 37.10 -43.98 28.95
C CYS A 264 37.70 -42.57 29.09
N ARG A 265 38.96 -42.48 29.51
CA ARG A 265 39.65 -41.20 29.79
C ARG A 265 40.24 -40.57 28.54
N SER A 266 40.88 -41.38 27.70
CA SER A 266 41.56 -40.92 26.49
C SER A 266 41.54 -41.99 25.41
N ILE A 267 41.70 -41.55 24.17
CA ILE A 267 41.82 -42.37 22.97
C ILE A 267 43.19 -42.13 22.35
N THR A 268 43.84 -43.19 21.89
CA THR A 268 45.13 -43.14 21.18
C THR A 268 44.98 -43.77 19.80
N LEU A 269 45.43 -43.04 18.77
CA LEU A 269 45.39 -43.47 17.37
C LEU A 269 46.82 -43.76 16.89
N PRO A 270 47.04 -44.79 16.05
CA PRO A 270 48.35 -45.05 15.48
C PRO A 270 48.72 -44.00 14.41
N ASP A 271 50.00 -43.62 14.32
CA ASP A 271 50.49 -42.69 13.31
C ASP A 271 51.25 -43.45 12.20
N PRO A 272 50.86 -43.38 10.91
CA PRO A 272 49.78 -42.59 10.31
C PRO A 272 48.37 -43.26 10.40
N PHE A 273 47.33 -42.46 10.64
CA PHE A 273 45.92 -42.89 10.62
C PHE A 273 45.18 -42.22 9.45
N PRO A 274 44.43 -42.95 8.61
CA PRO A 274 43.66 -42.36 7.51
C PRO A 274 42.56 -41.40 8.00
N VAL A 275 42.43 -40.25 7.34
CA VAL A 275 41.50 -39.17 7.72
C VAL A 275 40.02 -39.62 7.59
N ASP A 276 39.68 -40.43 6.59
CA ASP A 276 38.32 -40.98 6.42
C ASP A 276 37.89 -41.85 7.62
N LEU A 277 38.80 -42.68 8.11
CA LEU A 277 38.57 -43.52 9.28
C LEU A 277 38.47 -42.67 10.55
N GLN A 278 39.17 -41.53 10.58
CA GLN A 278 39.11 -40.57 11.69
C GLN A 278 37.74 -39.89 11.78
N ALA A 279 37.19 -39.43 10.66
CA ALA A 279 35.86 -38.84 10.58
C ALA A 279 34.78 -39.86 11.01
N LYS A 280 34.85 -41.09 10.50
CA LYS A 280 33.92 -42.18 10.88
C LYS A 280 34.00 -42.57 12.35
N LEU A 281 35.20 -42.56 12.93
CA LEU A 281 35.41 -42.77 14.37
C LEU A 281 34.75 -41.64 15.18
N ILE A 282 34.92 -40.38 14.78
CA ILE A 282 34.27 -39.23 15.44
C ILE A 282 32.74 -39.40 15.40
N VAL A 283 32.17 -39.68 14.22
CA VAL A 283 30.72 -39.89 14.07
C VAL A 283 30.21 -41.03 14.96
N ALA A 284 30.91 -42.17 15.00
CA ALA A 284 30.56 -43.28 15.88
C ALA A 284 30.58 -42.88 17.38
N LEU A 285 31.62 -42.17 17.82
CA LEU A 285 31.73 -41.67 19.20
C LEU A 285 30.61 -40.68 19.56
N ILE A 286 30.27 -39.76 18.64
CA ILE A 286 29.15 -38.83 18.81
C ILE A 286 27.83 -39.59 18.97
N GLN A 287 27.60 -40.58 18.10
CA GLN A 287 26.35 -41.37 18.12
C GLN A 287 26.20 -42.20 19.40
N MET A 288 27.33 -42.64 19.99
CA MET A 288 27.41 -43.33 21.28
C MET A 288 27.42 -42.40 22.51
N ASP A 289 27.25 -41.08 22.33
CA ASP A 289 27.21 -40.05 23.39
C ASP A 289 28.57 -39.80 24.09
N ALA A 290 29.68 -40.22 23.48
CA ALA A 290 31.05 -40.06 23.98
C ALA A 290 31.70 -38.74 23.51
N LEU A 291 31.01 -37.62 23.75
CA LEU A 291 31.35 -36.31 23.17
C LEU A 291 32.71 -35.75 23.60
N HIS A 292 33.28 -36.19 24.73
CA HIS A 292 34.60 -35.76 25.19
C HIS A 292 35.73 -36.44 24.41
N LEU A 293 35.57 -37.72 24.05
CA LEU A 293 36.54 -38.45 23.23
C LEU A 293 36.46 -38.04 21.77
N ALA A 294 35.23 -37.82 21.27
CA ALA A 294 35.01 -37.30 19.92
C ALA A 294 35.74 -35.95 19.72
N GLN A 295 35.76 -35.07 20.73
CA GLN A 295 36.45 -33.80 20.65
C GLN A 295 37.97 -33.96 20.49
N VAL A 296 38.60 -34.88 21.22
CA VAL A 296 40.06 -35.11 21.14
C VAL A 296 40.47 -35.54 19.74
N VAL A 297 39.67 -36.40 19.10
CA VAL A 297 39.92 -36.84 17.72
C VAL A 297 39.57 -35.74 16.70
N CYS A 298 38.55 -34.93 17.00
CA CYS A 298 38.16 -33.77 16.19
C CYS A 298 39.22 -32.67 16.17
N ASP A 299 39.93 -32.45 17.27
CA ASP A 299 41.03 -31.47 17.35
C ASP A 299 42.21 -31.87 16.44
N ARG A 300 42.40 -33.17 16.22
CA ARG A 300 43.36 -33.71 15.24
C ARG A 300 42.83 -33.54 13.81
N LEU A 301 41.54 -33.79 13.55
CA LEU A 301 40.92 -33.60 12.23
C LEU A 301 40.97 -32.12 11.81
N SER A 302 40.84 -31.19 12.77
CA SER A 302 40.89 -29.75 12.55
C SER A 302 42.27 -29.22 12.13
N GLN A 303 43.31 -30.07 12.16
CA GLN A 303 44.67 -29.72 11.70
C GLN A 303 44.88 -30.06 10.22
N GLU A 304 44.01 -30.89 9.63
CA GLU A 304 44.03 -31.22 8.21
C GLU A 304 43.49 -30.07 7.36
N ASP A 305 43.85 -30.02 6.08
CA ASP A 305 43.42 -28.93 5.18
C ASP A 305 41.95 -29.09 4.78
N ALA A 306 41.10 -28.18 5.26
CA ALA A 306 39.68 -28.17 4.97
C ALA A 306 39.34 -27.93 3.48
N GLU A 307 40.29 -27.49 2.64
CA GLU A 307 40.09 -27.48 1.18
C GLU A 307 40.15 -28.86 0.53
N GLU A 308 40.85 -29.82 1.15
CA GLU A 308 41.01 -31.19 0.63
C GLU A 308 40.00 -32.17 1.24
N VAL A 309 39.64 -32.01 2.53
CA VAL A 309 38.77 -32.96 3.29
C VAL A 309 37.47 -32.33 3.80
N GLY A 310 36.90 -31.38 3.06
CA GLY A 310 35.77 -30.57 3.54
C GLY A 310 34.43 -31.32 3.68
N ASP A 311 34.23 -32.41 2.95
CA ASP A 311 33.10 -33.33 3.08
C ASP A 311 33.10 -34.05 4.43
N LEU A 312 34.27 -34.53 4.87
CA LEU A 312 34.44 -35.17 6.18
C LEU A 312 34.11 -34.22 7.35
N PHE A 313 34.45 -32.94 7.22
CA PHE A 313 34.11 -31.91 8.21
C PHE A 313 32.58 -31.69 8.29
N LEU A 314 31.89 -31.75 7.15
CA LEU A 314 30.44 -31.59 7.08
C LEU A 314 29.73 -32.77 7.75
N ASP A 315 30.16 -34.01 7.47
CA ASP A 315 29.60 -35.22 8.08
C ASP A 315 29.71 -35.21 9.61
N VAL A 316 30.87 -34.79 10.14
CA VAL A 316 31.08 -34.64 11.58
C VAL A 316 30.20 -33.53 12.16
N ALA A 317 30.05 -32.40 11.46
CA ALA A 317 29.18 -31.32 11.89
C ALA A 317 27.70 -31.74 11.92
N GLU A 318 27.21 -32.46 10.92
CA GLU A 318 25.85 -32.98 10.89
C GLU A 318 25.60 -33.97 12.03
N ALA A 319 26.56 -34.84 12.35
CA ALA A 319 26.45 -35.74 13.50
C ALA A 319 26.32 -34.97 14.84
N TYR A 320 27.06 -33.87 15.02
CA TYR A 320 26.90 -33.00 16.21
C TYR A 320 25.53 -32.30 16.24
N MET A 321 25.00 -31.90 15.08
CA MET A 321 23.66 -31.30 14.97
C MET A 321 22.57 -32.29 15.37
N GLU A 322 22.63 -33.54 14.92
CA GLU A 322 21.67 -34.59 15.29
C GLU A 322 21.60 -34.82 16.81
N LYS A 323 22.76 -34.75 17.48
CA LYS A 323 22.85 -34.86 18.96
C LYS A 323 22.53 -33.58 19.71
N ARG A 324 22.00 -32.55 19.03
CA ARG A 324 21.67 -31.23 19.61
C ARG A 324 22.87 -30.58 20.30
N ALA A 325 24.07 -30.75 19.76
CA ALA A 325 25.31 -30.12 20.22
C ALA A 325 25.83 -29.10 19.20
N PRO A 326 25.05 -28.05 18.84
CA PRO A 326 25.40 -27.11 17.77
C PRO A 326 26.68 -26.30 18.09
N ASP A 327 27.00 -26.09 19.36
CA ASP A 327 28.22 -25.37 19.79
C ASP A 327 29.51 -26.02 19.28
N LYS A 328 29.51 -27.36 19.14
CA LYS A 328 30.66 -28.14 18.65
C LYS A 328 30.71 -28.22 17.12
N ALA A 329 29.57 -28.08 16.44
CA ALA A 329 29.49 -28.06 14.98
C ALA A 329 29.94 -26.71 14.38
N ILE A 330 29.70 -25.60 15.09
CA ILE A 330 29.98 -24.22 14.64
C ILE A 330 31.43 -24.03 14.18
N PRO A 331 32.49 -24.45 14.90
CA PRO A 331 33.88 -24.24 14.47
C PRO A 331 34.22 -24.96 13.16
N LEU A 332 33.67 -26.16 12.94
CA LEU A 332 33.87 -26.93 11.72
C LEU A 332 33.19 -26.24 10.52
N LEU A 333 31.94 -25.84 10.70
CA LEU A 333 31.16 -25.15 9.67
C LEU A 333 31.73 -23.75 9.35
N ASP A 334 32.19 -22.98 10.35
CA ASP A 334 32.86 -21.68 10.14
C ASP A 334 34.16 -21.83 9.34
N THR A 335 34.89 -22.94 9.52
CA THR A 335 36.08 -23.26 8.73
C THR A 335 35.70 -23.54 7.28
N LEU A 336 34.68 -24.38 7.04
CA LEU A 336 34.19 -24.70 5.69
C LEU A 336 33.63 -23.48 4.96
N CYS A 337 32.93 -22.59 5.65
CA CYS A 337 32.40 -21.36 5.08
C CYS A 337 33.50 -20.39 4.56
N ARG A 338 34.77 -20.59 4.95
CA ARG A 338 35.91 -19.76 4.53
C ARG A 338 36.73 -20.38 3.40
N THR A 339 36.49 -21.64 3.04
CA THR A 339 37.21 -22.31 1.95
C THR A 339 36.57 -22.00 0.60
N LYS A 340 37.34 -22.14 -0.49
CA LYS A 340 36.82 -21.84 -1.84
C LYS A 340 35.88 -22.92 -2.37
N ASN A 341 36.18 -24.19 -2.11
CA ASN A 341 35.45 -25.32 -2.66
C ASN A 341 34.18 -25.68 -1.86
N TYR A 342 34.16 -25.41 -0.54
CA TYR A 342 33.08 -25.84 0.36
C TYR A 342 32.25 -24.69 0.94
N SER A 343 32.49 -23.44 0.54
CA SER A 343 31.57 -22.32 0.79
C SER A 343 30.30 -22.42 -0.08
N LEU A 344 29.58 -23.53 0.06
CA LEU A 344 28.36 -23.86 -0.66
C LEU A 344 27.12 -23.39 0.12
N PRO A 345 25.99 -23.11 -0.55
CA PRO A 345 24.76 -22.68 0.12
C PRO A 345 24.24 -23.68 1.18
N ALA A 346 24.42 -24.98 0.95
CA ALA A 346 24.03 -26.03 1.89
C ALA A 346 24.82 -25.96 3.21
N VAL A 347 26.12 -25.67 3.15
CA VAL A 347 26.98 -25.52 4.34
C VAL A 347 26.61 -24.25 5.11
N TRP A 348 26.41 -23.14 4.41
CA TRP A 348 25.92 -21.89 5.02
C TRP A 348 24.53 -22.05 5.67
N LEU A 349 23.66 -22.90 5.12
CA LEU A 349 22.36 -23.20 5.70
C LEU A 349 22.49 -23.95 7.04
N ARG A 350 23.30 -25.01 7.09
CA ARG A 350 23.60 -25.75 8.34
C ARG A 350 24.27 -24.86 9.39
N TYR A 351 25.17 -23.99 8.95
CA TYR A 351 25.82 -23.00 9.82
C TYR A 351 24.80 -22.02 10.41
N ALA A 352 23.88 -21.50 9.60
CA ALA A 352 22.81 -20.61 10.07
C ALA A 352 21.88 -21.30 11.09
N GLU A 353 21.50 -22.56 10.86
CA GLU A 353 20.69 -23.37 11.78
C GLU A 353 21.39 -23.55 13.15
N CYS A 354 22.69 -23.86 13.15
CA CYS A 354 23.47 -23.99 14.38
C CYS A 354 23.57 -22.66 15.15
N LEU A 355 23.83 -21.56 14.45
CA LEU A 355 23.90 -20.22 15.05
C LEU A 355 22.54 -19.80 15.62
N HIS A 356 21.44 -20.16 14.95
CA HIS A 356 20.09 -19.88 15.43
C HIS A 356 19.81 -20.62 16.75
N ASN A 357 20.14 -21.92 16.81
CA ASN A 357 19.97 -22.75 18.02
C ASN A 357 20.83 -22.28 19.20
N THR A 358 21.95 -21.61 18.95
CA THR A 358 22.83 -21.03 19.99
C THR A 358 22.49 -19.56 20.30
N HIS A 359 21.37 -19.05 19.78
CA HIS A 359 20.88 -17.68 19.95
C HIS A 359 21.86 -16.57 19.48
N GLN A 360 22.74 -16.85 18.51
CA GLN A 360 23.64 -15.86 17.89
C GLN A 360 22.96 -15.15 16.70
N LEU A 361 21.84 -14.46 16.97
CA LEU A 361 20.88 -13.97 15.97
C LEU A 361 21.48 -13.08 14.86
N GLU A 362 22.44 -12.19 15.16
CA GLU A 362 23.08 -11.34 14.13
C GLU A 362 23.89 -12.19 13.13
N LYS A 363 24.68 -13.14 13.63
CA LYS A 363 25.45 -14.05 12.75
C LYS A 363 24.53 -14.98 11.97
N THR A 364 23.42 -15.42 12.58
CA THR A 364 22.37 -16.20 11.90
C THR A 364 21.80 -15.43 10.70
N ALA A 365 21.48 -14.15 10.89
CA ALA A 365 20.94 -13.31 9.81
C ALA A 365 21.96 -13.15 8.67
N ASP A 366 23.24 -12.95 8.98
CA ASP A 366 24.30 -12.84 7.97
C ASP A 366 24.52 -14.16 7.21
N ALA A 367 24.49 -15.30 7.91
CA ALA A 367 24.61 -16.62 7.30
C ALA A 367 23.45 -16.92 6.33
N TYR A 368 22.19 -16.65 6.73
CA TYR A 368 21.05 -16.81 5.82
C TYR A 368 21.11 -15.84 4.62
N LYS A 369 21.65 -14.62 4.79
CA LYS A 369 21.89 -13.71 3.65
C LYS A 369 22.89 -14.29 2.66
N MET A 370 23.94 -14.97 3.13
CA MET A 370 24.89 -15.65 2.23
C MET A 370 24.21 -16.77 1.44
N VAL A 371 23.34 -17.56 2.08
CA VAL A 371 22.53 -18.58 1.38
C VAL A 371 21.68 -17.95 0.27
N LEU A 372 20.99 -16.84 0.57
CA LEU A 372 20.10 -16.17 -0.39
C LEU A 372 20.85 -15.40 -1.50
N ASN A 373 22.09 -14.98 -1.28
CA ASN A 373 22.92 -14.40 -2.32
C ASN A 373 23.25 -15.42 -3.42
N SER A 374 23.43 -16.68 -3.03
CA SER A 374 23.73 -17.78 -3.96
C SER A 374 22.47 -18.43 -4.53
N VAL A 375 21.45 -18.63 -3.69
CA VAL A 375 20.17 -19.24 -4.07
C VAL A 375 19.03 -18.31 -3.65
N PRO A 376 18.72 -17.28 -4.46
CA PRO A 376 17.71 -16.31 -4.10
C PRO A 376 16.32 -16.92 -3.87
N GLU A 377 15.95 -17.97 -4.61
CA GLU A 377 14.60 -18.56 -4.59
C GLU A 377 14.33 -19.50 -3.41
N HIS A 378 15.30 -19.70 -2.50
CA HIS A 378 15.15 -20.62 -1.37
C HIS A 378 14.11 -20.11 -0.36
N THR A 379 12.92 -20.72 -0.35
CA THR A 379 11.77 -20.31 0.47
C THR A 379 12.02 -20.43 1.97
N ASP A 380 12.53 -21.57 2.44
CA ASP A 380 12.75 -21.80 3.88
C ASP A 380 13.81 -20.86 4.47
N ALA A 381 14.91 -20.61 3.74
CA ALA A 381 15.92 -19.64 4.14
C ALA A 381 15.37 -18.21 4.23
N ARG A 382 14.46 -17.81 3.31
CA ARG A 382 13.76 -16.51 3.41
C ARG A 382 12.85 -16.43 4.63
N LEU A 383 12.11 -17.49 4.94
CA LEU A 383 11.25 -17.56 6.12
C LEU A 383 12.07 -17.47 7.41
N ALA A 384 13.13 -18.27 7.52
CA ALA A 384 14.01 -18.29 8.68
C ALA A 384 14.75 -16.95 8.88
N LEU A 385 15.22 -16.32 7.80
CA LEU A 385 15.82 -14.99 7.86
C LEU A 385 14.79 -13.94 8.30
N SER A 386 13.58 -13.95 7.75
CA SER A 386 12.51 -13.02 8.12
C SER A 386 12.14 -13.15 9.60
N GLN A 387 12.05 -14.39 10.12
CA GLN A 387 11.81 -14.65 11.55
C GLN A 387 12.96 -14.11 12.41
N THR A 388 14.21 -14.40 12.05
CA THR A 388 15.41 -13.92 12.76
C THR A 388 15.48 -12.39 12.78
N LEU A 389 15.23 -11.73 11.65
CA LEU A 389 15.21 -10.26 11.57
C LEU A 389 14.09 -9.65 12.42
N ASN A 390 12.93 -10.31 12.48
CA ASN A 390 11.83 -9.87 13.34
C ASN A 390 12.16 -10.03 14.84
N GLU A 391 12.88 -11.09 15.24
CA GLU A 391 13.39 -11.27 16.61
C GLU A 391 14.43 -10.20 16.99
N LEU A 392 15.26 -9.76 16.03
CA LEU A 392 16.18 -8.64 16.17
C LEU A 392 15.50 -7.26 16.20
N GLY A 393 14.16 -7.19 16.04
CA GLY A 393 13.41 -5.93 15.97
C GLY A 393 13.52 -5.19 14.63
N ARG A 394 14.11 -5.81 13.59
CA ARG A 394 14.30 -5.26 12.24
C ARG A 394 13.12 -5.62 11.33
N GLY A 395 11.92 -5.21 11.72
CA GLY A 395 10.67 -5.61 11.08
C GLY A 395 10.51 -5.19 9.61
N ASP A 396 11.08 -4.06 9.20
CA ASP A 396 11.02 -3.58 7.81
C ASP A 396 11.85 -4.48 6.88
N GLU A 397 13.06 -4.84 7.30
CA GLU A 397 13.92 -5.76 6.54
C GLU A 397 13.30 -7.16 6.43
N ALA A 398 12.66 -7.63 7.51
CA ALA A 398 11.94 -8.90 7.51
C ALA A 398 10.83 -8.97 6.46
N ILE A 399 10.12 -7.87 6.18
CA ILE A 399 9.09 -7.79 5.13
C ILE A 399 9.73 -7.79 3.74
N VAL A 400 10.84 -7.06 3.56
CA VAL A 400 11.57 -7.01 2.29
C VAL A 400 12.08 -8.40 1.91
N THR A 401 12.61 -9.18 2.86
CA THR A 401 13.05 -10.56 2.63
C THR A 401 11.94 -11.47 2.09
N LEU A 402 10.69 -11.25 2.49
CA LEU A 402 9.53 -12.02 2.01
C LEU A 402 8.93 -11.47 0.70
N SER A 403 9.55 -10.45 0.10
CA SER A 403 9.08 -9.89 -1.17
C SER A 403 9.39 -10.82 -2.33
N GLN A 404 8.43 -10.94 -3.24
CA GLN A 404 8.51 -11.75 -4.44
C GLN A 404 8.27 -10.83 -5.63
N ALA A 405 8.89 -11.15 -6.78
CA ALA A 405 8.64 -10.40 -8.01
C ALA A 405 7.18 -10.58 -8.44
N ASP A 406 6.52 -9.49 -8.84
CA ASP A 406 5.10 -9.53 -9.20
C ASP A 406 4.85 -10.23 -10.57
N ASP A 407 5.90 -10.49 -11.35
CA ASP A 407 5.82 -11.02 -12.73
C ASP A 407 6.00 -12.56 -12.85
N GLY A 408 5.98 -13.31 -11.75
CA GLY A 408 6.24 -14.76 -11.73
C GLY A 408 5.33 -15.57 -10.78
N PRO A 409 5.43 -16.93 -10.79
CA PRO A 409 4.72 -17.77 -9.84
C PRO A 409 5.19 -17.46 -8.42
N MET A 410 4.26 -17.03 -7.58
CA MET A 410 4.51 -16.65 -6.19
C MET A 410 4.29 -17.82 -5.24
N ASP A 411 5.14 -17.93 -4.24
CA ASP A 411 4.98 -18.84 -3.12
C ASP A 411 3.90 -18.35 -2.15
N GLY A 412 2.89 -19.20 -1.91
CA GLY A 412 1.78 -18.89 -1.02
C GLY A 412 2.19 -18.75 0.45
N SER A 413 3.17 -19.53 0.92
CA SER A 413 3.63 -19.50 2.31
C SER A 413 4.40 -18.20 2.61
N LEU A 414 5.29 -17.77 1.72
CA LEU A 414 5.98 -16.48 1.83
C LEU A 414 4.98 -15.31 1.87
N LEU A 415 3.95 -15.34 1.02
CA LEU A 415 2.92 -14.30 0.95
C LEU A 415 2.06 -14.26 2.23
N TYR A 416 1.69 -15.42 2.77
CA TYR A 416 0.97 -15.53 4.05
C TYR A 416 1.77 -14.91 5.20
N HIS A 417 3.05 -15.30 5.36
CA HIS A 417 3.90 -14.76 6.43
C HIS A 417 4.13 -13.25 6.29
N ARG A 418 4.25 -12.75 5.05
CA ARG A 418 4.32 -11.32 4.77
C ARG A 418 3.03 -10.60 5.21
N CYS A 419 1.86 -11.14 4.89
CA CYS A 419 0.59 -10.55 5.32
C CYS A 419 0.50 -10.45 6.85
N LYS A 420 0.93 -11.48 7.58
CA LYS A 420 0.93 -11.47 9.06
C LYS A 420 1.85 -10.39 9.64
N LEU A 421 3.03 -10.18 9.06
CA LEU A 421 3.96 -9.12 9.47
C LEU A 421 3.41 -7.73 9.15
N LEU A 422 2.84 -7.54 7.95
CA LEU A 422 2.23 -6.27 7.54
C LEU A 422 1.09 -5.86 8.47
N LEU A 423 0.25 -6.82 8.88
CA LEU A 423 -0.84 -6.57 9.83
C LEU A 423 -0.31 -6.19 11.22
N ARG A 424 0.72 -6.89 11.72
CA ARG A 424 1.36 -6.58 13.02
C ARG A 424 2.03 -5.20 13.06
N GLN A 425 2.54 -4.73 11.93
CA GLN A 425 3.18 -3.42 11.81
C GLN A 425 2.20 -2.30 11.40
N GLU A 426 0.89 -2.55 11.40
CA GLU A 426 -0.15 -1.58 11.03
C GLU A 426 -0.01 -1.01 9.60
N LYS A 427 0.68 -1.74 8.69
CA LYS A 427 0.83 -1.38 7.27
C LYS A 427 -0.41 -1.79 6.46
N HIS A 428 -1.55 -1.17 6.78
CA HIS A 428 -2.87 -1.61 6.34
C HIS A 428 -3.07 -1.63 4.80
N GLU A 429 -2.56 -0.65 4.06
CA GLU A 429 -2.74 -0.60 2.58
C GLU A 429 -2.03 -1.77 1.88
N GLU A 430 -0.77 -2.00 2.25
CA GLU A 430 0.05 -3.06 1.68
C GLU A 430 -0.49 -4.44 2.09
N PHE A 431 -0.95 -4.56 3.34
CA PHE A 431 -1.64 -5.76 3.81
C PHE A 431 -2.87 -6.08 2.98
N ILE A 432 -3.78 -5.12 2.75
CA ILE A 432 -5.00 -5.34 1.97
C ILE A 432 -4.63 -5.81 0.56
N SER A 433 -3.69 -5.13 -0.10
CA SER A 433 -3.24 -5.51 -1.45
C SER A 433 -2.69 -6.94 -1.52
N LYS A 434 -1.77 -7.30 -0.61
CA LYS A 434 -1.12 -8.62 -0.61
C LYS A 434 -2.04 -9.74 -0.10
N ALA A 435 -2.97 -9.45 0.82
CA ALA A 435 -4.00 -10.41 1.24
C ALA A 435 -5.01 -10.69 0.12
N LEU A 436 -5.44 -9.68 -0.64
CA LEU A 436 -6.29 -9.88 -1.81
C LEU A 436 -5.59 -10.74 -2.88
N LEU A 437 -4.31 -10.47 -3.12
CA LEU A 437 -3.48 -11.28 -4.02
C LEU A 437 -3.37 -12.73 -3.53
N PHE A 438 -3.17 -12.96 -2.24
CA PHE A 438 -3.15 -14.29 -1.64
C PHE A 438 -4.47 -15.04 -1.87
N PHE A 439 -5.61 -14.40 -1.61
CA PHE A 439 -6.91 -15.04 -1.77
C PHE A 439 -7.39 -15.16 -3.22
N SER A 440 -6.75 -14.49 -4.18
CA SER A 440 -7.08 -14.59 -5.60
C SER A 440 -7.05 -16.04 -6.11
N ARG A 441 -6.21 -16.91 -5.53
CA ARG A 441 -6.13 -18.34 -5.85
C ARG A 441 -7.39 -19.14 -5.52
N HIS A 442 -8.27 -18.61 -4.67
CA HIS A 442 -9.51 -19.29 -4.25
C HIS A 442 -10.78 -18.71 -4.87
N PHE A 443 -10.75 -17.47 -5.36
CA PHE A 443 -11.94 -16.77 -5.83
C PHE A 443 -12.19 -17.04 -7.33
N PHE A 444 -13.26 -17.77 -7.66
CA PHE A 444 -13.67 -18.05 -9.04
C PHE A 444 -14.72 -17.03 -9.50
N GLN A 445 -14.51 -16.42 -10.68
CA GLN A 445 -15.51 -15.66 -11.47
C GLN A 445 -16.34 -14.60 -10.71
N LEU A 446 -15.84 -13.37 -10.65
CA LEU A 446 -16.68 -12.19 -10.39
C LEU A 446 -17.29 -11.70 -11.72
N GLU A 447 -18.49 -12.18 -12.05
CA GLU A 447 -19.23 -11.95 -13.32
C GLU A 447 -19.72 -10.49 -13.58
N LYS A 448 -19.19 -9.47 -12.87
CA LYS A 448 -19.41 -8.06 -13.24
C LYS A 448 -18.08 -7.35 -13.42
N LEU A 449 -17.69 -7.29 -14.69
CA LEU A 449 -16.38 -6.89 -15.22
C LEU A 449 -16.03 -5.38 -15.12
N ASN A 450 -16.92 -4.47 -14.71
CA ASN A 450 -16.66 -3.04 -14.89
C ASN A 450 -16.04 -2.29 -13.68
N ASP A 451 -15.82 -2.92 -12.53
CA ASP A 451 -15.21 -2.25 -11.36
C ASP A 451 -13.96 -2.96 -10.81
N ILE A 452 -13.34 -3.83 -11.61
CA ILE A 452 -12.05 -4.49 -11.30
C ILE A 452 -10.91 -3.87 -12.15
N ASP A 453 -11.27 -2.98 -13.09
CA ASP A 453 -10.44 -2.44 -14.17
C ASP A 453 -9.24 -1.55 -13.77
N THR A 454 -8.90 -1.39 -12.49
CA THR A 454 -7.81 -0.47 -12.09
C THR A 454 -6.64 -1.05 -11.31
N ALA A 455 -6.63 -2.33 -10.91
CA ALA A 455 -5.53 -2.81 -10.06
C ALA A 455 -4.72 -4.01 -10.58
N LEU A 456 -5.18 -4.79 -11.56
CA LEU A 456 -4.44 -5.99 -12.01
C LEU A 456 -4.48 -6.09 -13.54
N LEU A 457 -3.49 -5.45 -14.19
CA LEU A 457 -3.04 -5.78 -15.55
C LEU A 457 -2.66 -7.28 -15.55
N VAL A 458 -3.12 -8.16 -16.45
CA VAL A 458 -2.79 -8.25 -17.88
C VAL A 458 -3.93 -9.01 -18.61
N LYS A 459 -4.29 -8.55 -19.83
CA LYS A 459 -5.31 -9.12 -20.74
C LYS A 459 -4.99 -10.55 -21.21
N MET A 460 -6.02 -11.34 -21.54
CA MET A 460 -6.26 -11.89 -22.90
C MET A 460 -7.73 -12.37 -23.06
N PRO A 461 -8.33 -12.26 -24.25
CA PRO A 461 -9.71 -12.65 -24.54
C PRO A 461 -9.81 -14.12 -24.97
N GLY A 462 -10.78 -14.82 -24.42
CA GLY A 462 -11.08 -16.22 -24.76
C GLY A 462 -11.14 -17.07 -23.51
N GLY A 463 -12.34 -17.58 -23.20
CA GLY A 463 -12.60 -18.33 -21.98
C GLY A 463 -11.68 -19.54 -21.81
N ALA A 464 -10.76 -19.41 -20.86
CA ALA A 464 -10.05 -20.49 -20.19
C ALA A 464 -9.75 -20.03 -18.75
N SER A 465 -9.75 -20.97 -17.81
CA SER A 465 -9.46 -20.73 -16.39
C SER A 465 -8.12 -20.02 -16.22
N VAL A 466 -8.10 -18.93 -15.47
CA VAL A 466 -6.85 -18.25 -15.07
C VAL A 466 -6.11 -19.18 -14.12
N PRO A 467 -4.88 -19.65 -14.44
CA PRO A 467 -4.05 -20.38 -13.49
C PRO A 467 -3.69 -19.42 -12.35
N SER A 468 -3.81 -19.86 -11.10
CA SER A 468 -3.39 -19.06 -9.96
C SER A 468 -1.90 -18.76 -10.09
N GLN A 469 -1.54 -17.48 -10.19
CA GLN A 469 -0.15 -17.04 -10.10
C GLN A 469 0.47 -17.33 -8.73
N VAL A 470 -0.31 -17.79 -7.74
CA VAL A 470 0.15 -18.18 -6.41
C VAL A 470 0.07 -19.71 -6.28
N SER A 471 1.14 -20.34 -5.84
CA SER A 471 1.21 -21.79 -5.58
C SER A 471 0.34 -22.20 -4.38
N GLU A 472 0.00 -23.50 -4.31
CA GLU A 472 -0.72 -24.12 -3.19
C GLU A 472 0.13 -24.25 -1.90
N GLY A 473 1.10 -23.35 -1.68
CA GLY A 473 2.09 -23.45 -0.59
C GLY A 473 1.50 -23.87 0.76
N PHE A 474 2.29 -24.60 1.56
CA PHE A 474 1.89 -25.18 2.83
C PHE A 474 1.45 -24.13 3.85
N VAL A 475 0.17 -23.76 3.85
CA VAL A 475 -0.48 -22.94 4.89
C VAL A 475 -1.66 -23.74 5.44
N SER A 476 -1.83 -23.74 6.77
CA SER A 476 -2.93 -24.47 7.39
C SER A 476 -4.27 -23.77 7.11
N TRP A 477 -5.35 -24.54 7.00
CA TRP A 477 -6.68 -23.99 6.77
C TRP A 477 -7.13 -23.01 7.86
N ASP A 478 -6.82 -23.32 9.12
CA ASP A 478 -7.17 -22.46 10.26
C ASP A 478 -6.48 -21.10 10.15
N ASP A 479 -5.23 -21.09 9.67
CA ASP A 479 -4.46 -19.87 9.44
C ASP A 479 -5.00 -19.03 8.27
N GLU A 480 -5.40 -19.66 7.17
CA GLU A 480 -6.01 -18.95 6.03
C GLU A 480 -7.36 -18.35 6.37
N MET A 481 -8.19 -19.07 7.12
CA MET A 481 -9.48 -18.56 7.59
C MET A 481 -9.31 -17.39 8.56
N GLN A 482 -8.34 -17.48 9.46
CA GLN A 482 -8.04 -16.36 10.37
C GLN A 482 -7.59 -15.13 9.59
N LEU A 483 -6.69 -15.29 8.61
CA LEU A 483 -6.25 -14.19 7.75
C LEU A 483 -7.41 -13.56 6.96
N LEU A 484 -8.37 -14.36 6.50
CA LEU A 484 -9.57 -13.88 5.83
C LEU A 484 -10.45 -13.06 6.78
N PHE A 485 -10.61 -13.50 8.03
CA PHE A 485 -11.36 -12.75 9.04
C PHE A 485 -10.65 -11.45 9.44
N ASP A 486 -9.33 -11.47 9.58
CA ASP A 486 -8.54 -10.27 9.85
C ASP A 486 -8.71 -9.23 8.72
N LEU A 487 -8.67 -9.68 7.45
CA LEU A 487 -8.97 -8.84 6.30
C LEU A 487 -10.40 -8.29 6.37
N CYS A 488 -11.40 -9.14 6.64
CA CYS A 488 -12.79 -8.71 6.73
C CYS A 488 -13.01 -7.66 7.83
N GLN A 489 -12.40 -7.87 9.00
CA GLN A 489 -12.50 -6.96 10.14
C GLN A 489 -11.84 -5.62 9.84
N LEU A 490 -10.66 -5.61 9.22
CA LEU A 490 -9.97 -4.38 8.82
C LEU A 490 -10.80 -3.58 7.81
N LEU A 491 -11.33 -4.23 6.77
CA LEU A 491 -12.18 -3.58 5.78
C LEU A 491 -13.46 -3.00 6.40
N PHE A 492 -14.06 -3.71 7.36
CA PHE A 492 -15.23 -3.22 8.10
C PHE A 492 -14.90 -1.97 8.93
N GLN A 493 -13.78 -1.98 9.67
CA GLN A 493 -13.34 -0.83 10.47
C GLN A 493 -13.07 0.41 9.60
N ARG A 494 -12.50 0.20 8.41
CA ARG A 494 -12.25 1.25 7.40
C ARG A 494 -13.49 1.68 6.63
N ARG A 495 -14.64 1.00 6.82
CA ARG A 495 -15.91 1.23 6.11
C ARG A 495 -15.82 0.99 4.60
N GLU A 496 -14.92 0.12 4.16
CA GLU A 496 -14.76 -0.28 2.76
C GLU A 496 -15.72 -1.42 2.39
N PHE A 497 -17.02 -1.17 2.58
CA PHE A 497 -18.06 -2.20 2.47
C PHE A 497 -18.15 -2.84 1.08
N SER A 498 -17.86 -2.10 0.02
CA SER A 498 -17.88 -2.63 -1.35
C SER A 498 -16.77 -3.66 -1.60
N LEU A 499 -15.58 -3.46 -1.03
CA LEU A 499 -14.48 -4.42 -1.13
C LEU A 499 -14.72 -5.62 -0.21
N LEU A 500 -15.20 -5.37 1.01
CA LEU A 500 -15.61 -6.42 1.95
C LEU A 500 -16.65 -7.36 1.33
N GLU A 501 -17.67 -6.80 0.67
CA GLU A 501 -18.72 -7.57 -0.01
C GLU A 501 -18.13 -8.50 -1.07
N ARG A 502 -17.21 -8.00 -1.91
CA ARG A 502 -16.55 -8.81 -2.96
C ARG A 502 -15.73 -9.95 -2.37
N VAL A 503 -14.95 -9.68 -1.32
CA VAL A 503 -14.11 -10.68 -0.64
C VAL A 503 -14.99 -11.77 -0.03
N CYS A 504 -16.04 -11.41 0.70
CA CYS A 504 -16.90 -12.39 1.34
C CYS A 504 -17.71 -13.21 0.33
N ILE A 505 -18.24 -12.60 -0.74
CA ILE A 505 -18.95 -13.32 -1.80
C ILE A 505 -18.00 -14.24 -2.56
N GLY A 506 -16.78 -13.78 -2.88
CA GLY A 506 -15.75 -14.60 -3.51
C GLY A 506 -15.40 -15.83 -2.67
N ALA A 507 -15.26 -15.66 -1.36
CA ALA A 507 -15.02 -16.77 -0.43
C ALA A 507 -16.19 -17.75 -0.37
N LEU A 508 -17.44 -17.27 -0.27
CA LEU A 508 -18.64 -18.12 -0.28
C LEU A 508 -18.84 -18.86 -1.61
N GLY A 509 -18.42 -18.25 -2.73
CA GLY A 509 -18.47 -18.83 -4.07
C GLY A 509 -17.38 -19.87 -4.34
N SER A 510 -16.28 -19.87 -3.57
CA SER A 510 -15.17 -20.78 -3.77
C SER A 510 -15.56 -22.24 -3.53
N LYS A 511 -15.14 -23.15 -4.43
CA LYS A 511 -15.32 -24.60 -4.23
C LYS A 511 -14.46 -25.12 -3.07
N VAL A 512 -13.29 -24.52 -2.86
CA VAL A 512 -12.33 -24.89 -1.81
C VAL A 512 -12.91 -24.56 -0.44
N PHE A 513 -13.34 -23.31 -0.21
CA PHE A 513 -13.97 -22.92 1.05
C PHE A 513 -15.26 -23.71 1.34
N ARG A 514 -16.06 -24.03 0.31
CA ARG A 514 -17.27 -24.86 0.47
C ARG A 514 -16.98 -26.32 0.80
N SER A 515 -16.06 -26.97 0.09
CA SER A 515 -15.70 -28.37 0.35
C SER A 515 -14.98 -28.55 1.68
N MET A 516 -14.17 -27.57 2.10
CA MET A 516 -13.45 -27.61 3.36
C MET A 516 -14.34 -27.31 4.57
N ALA A 517 -15.30 -26.37 4.45
CA ALA A 517 -16.33 -26.17 5.49
C ALA A 517 -17.18 -27.44 5.73
N ALA A 518 -17.49 -28.19 4.65
CA ALA A 518 -18.21 -29.45 4.76
C ALA A 518 -17.43 -30.55 5.52
N ARG A 519 -16.08 -30.50 5.54
CA ARG A 519 -15.24 -31.49 6.24
C ARG A 519 -15.22 -31.30 7.76
N LYS A 520 -15.33 -30.07 8.27
CA LYS A 520 -15.34 -29.76 9.71
C LYS A 520 -16.73 -29.83 10.36
N ALA A 521 -17.78 -30.15 9.59
CA ALA A 521 -19.19 -30.16 10.02
C ALA A 521 -19.71 -28.83 10.61
N ASP A 522 -18.93 -27.74 10.53
CA ASP A 522 -19.30 -26.40 11.00
C ASP A 522 -19.51 -25.46 9.82
N ILE A 523 -20.71 -24.89 9.74
CA ILE A 523 -21.04 -23.82 8.80
C ILE A 523 -20.22 -22.58 9.21
N PRO A 524 -19.51 -21.91 8.28
CA PRO A 524 -18.68 -20.75 8.61
C PRO A 524 -19.55 -19.51 8.84
N TRP A 525 -20.32 -19.50 9.93
CA TRP A 525 -21.29 -18.46 10.24
C TRP A 525 -20.68 -17.06 10.29
N GLY A 526 -19.41 -16.94 10.72
CA GLY A 526 -18.67 -15.69 10.69
C GLY A 526 -18.55 -15.09 9.28
N LEU A 527 -18.33 -15.92 8.25
CA LEU A 527 -18.22 -15.47 6.87
C LEU A 527 -19.59 -15.05 6.31
N TYR A 528 -20.65 -15.83 6.61
CA TYR A 528 -22.03 -15.47 6.25
C TYR A 528 -22.45 -14.14 6.90
N PHE A 529 -22.08 -13.92 8.15
CA PHE A 529 -22.40 -12.68 8.88
C PHE A 529 -21.64 -11.48 8.32
N ASN A 530 -20.34 -11.60 8.05
CA ASN A 530 -19.54 -10.54 7.42
C ASN A 530 -20.09 -10.19 6.02
N ALA A 531 -20.44 -11.20 5.22
CA ALA A 531 -21.06 -11.02 3.91
C ALA A 531 -22.40 -10.26 4.04
N LEU A 532 -23.24 -10.68 4.99
CA LEU A 532 -24.53 -10.07 5.25
C LEU A 532 -24.40 -8.60 5.69
N GLN A 533 -23.46 -8.29 6.58
CA GLN A 533 -23.18 -6.92 7.01
C GLN A 533 -22.71 -6.05 5.84
N ALA A 534 -21.78 -6.55 5.04
CA ALA A 534 -21.25 -5.83 3.88
C ALA A 534 -22.37 -5.48 2.89
N CYS A 535 -23.18 -6.47 2.48
CA CYS A 535 -24.30 -6.25 1.57
C CYS A 535 -25.35 -5.28 2.16
N TYR A 536 -25.64 -5.36 3.46
CA TYR A 536 -26.59 -4.47 4.12
C TYR A 536 -26.14 -3.01 4.09
N PHE A 537 -24.86 -2.75 4.43
CA PHE A 537 -24.32 -1.39 4.39
C PHE A 537 -24.13 -0.86 2.96
N ASN A 538 -23.88 -1.74 1.99
CA ASN A 538 -23.82 -1.40 0.56
C ASN A 538 -25.22 -1.29 -0.09
N ARG A 539 -26.30 -1.55 0.66
CA ARG A 539 -27.70 -1.53 0.21
C ARG A 539 -28.05 -2.57 -0.86
N ASP A 540 -27.27 -3.65 -1.00
CA ASP A 540 -27.64 -4.81 -1.81
C ASP A 540 -28.54 -5.78 -1.02
N PHE A 541 -29.81 -5.42 -0.89
CA PHE A 541 -30.79 -6.26 -0.18
C PHE A 541 -31.14 -7.55 -0.92
N ASN A 542 -30.90 -7.64 -2.24
CA ASN A 542 -31.19 -8.86 -3.01
C ASN A 542 -30.19 -9.97 -2.67
N THR A 543 -28.90 -9.63 -2.64
CA THR A 543 -27.84 -10.57 -2.25
C THR A 543 -27.90 -10.86 -0.75
N SER A 544 -28.13 -9.83 0.08
CA SER A 544 -28.38 -10.00 1.52
C SER A 544 -29.51 -11.00 1.81
N TYR A 545 -30.61 -10.93 1.07
CA TYR A 545 -31.73 -11.86 1.21
C TYR A 545 -31.34 -13.31 0.89
N LYS A 546 -30.60 -13.55 -0.20
CA LYS A 546 -30.14 -14.91 -0.55
C LYS A 546 -29.30 -15.51 0.57
N ILE A 547 -28.35 -14.73 1.10
CA ILE A 547 -27.46 -15.15 2.19
C ILE A 547 -28.28 -15.50 3.43
N VAL A 548 -29.08 -14.58 3.95
CA VAL A 548 -29.84 -14.82 5.19
C VAL A 548 -30.90 -15.91 5.03
N ARG A 549 -31.49 -16.07 3.83
CA ARG A 549 -32.43 -17.14 3.54
C ARG A 549 -31.77 -18.49 3.72
N ASP A 550 -30.55 -18.64 3.23
CA ASP A 550 -29.77 -19.87 3.38
C ASP A 550 -29.42 -20.08 4.86
N MET A 551 -29.04 -19.03 5.59
CA MET A 551 -28.82 -19.12 7.04
C MET A 551 -30.07 -19.65 7.78
N VAL A 552 -31.23 -19.05 7.53
CA VAL A 552 -32.51 -19.46 8.14
C VAL A 552 -32.96 -20.86 7.69
N PHE A 553 -32.62 -21.27 6.47
CA PHE A 553 -32.91 -22.63 6.00
C PHE A 553 -32.14 -23.68 6.79
N PHE A 554 -30.87 -23.41 7.13
CA PHE A 554 -30.05 -24.32 7.95
C PHE A 554 -30.44 -24.28 9.44
N GLU A 555 -30.76 -23.11 10.00
CA GLU A 555 -31.18 -22.98 11.40
C GLU A 555 -32.54 -22.25 11.54
N PRO A 556 -33.66 -22.94 11.24
CA PRO A 556 -34.99 -22.31 11.24
C PRO A 556 -35.50 -21.94 12.64
N MET A 557 -34.92 -22.51 13.69
CA MET A 557 -35.28 -22.21 15.09
C MET A 557 -34.47 -21.05 15.69
N ASN A 558 -33.46 -20.54 14.97
CA ASN A 558 -32.61 -19.47 15.47
C ASN A 558 -33.31 -18.09 15.32
N HIS A 559 -33.78 -17.55 16.44
CA HIS A 559 -34.50 -16.28 16.46
C HIS A 559 -33.67 -15.09 15.95
N THR A 560 -32.36 -15.12 16.11
CA THR A 560 -31.45 -14.06 15.63
C THR A 560 -31.44 -14.01 14.11
N MET A 561 -31.39 -15.17 13.44
CA MET A 561 -31.42 -15.25 11.98
C MET A 561 -32.77 -14.81 11.42
N LEU A 562 -33.87 -15.18 12.09
CA LEU A 562 -35.22 -14.72 11.74
C LEU A 562 -35.38 -13.20 11.91
N TYR A 563 -34.76 -12.62 12.93
CA TYR A 563 -34.72 -11.17 13.11
C TYR A 563 -33.94 -10.47 11.98
N LEU A 564 -32.77 -10.98 11.62
CA LEU A 564 -31.97 -10.48 10.50
C LEU A 564 -32.74 -10.59 9.17
N LEU A 565 -33.43 -11.71 8.95
CA LEU A 565 -34.30 -11.90 7.79
C LEU A 565 -35.41 -10.84 7.74
N ASN A 566 -36.07 -10.55 8.87
CA ASN A 566 -37.08 -9.51 8.95
C ASN A 566 -36.53 -8.12 8.63
N LEU A 567 -35.34 -7.79 9.14
CA LEU A 567 -34.68 -6.51 8.85
C LEU A 567 -34.41 -6.33 7.35
N ILE A 568 -33.96 -7.37 6.66
CA ILE A 568 -33.68 -7.30 5.22
C ILE A 568 -34.97 -7.23 4.41
N ILE A 569 -35.94 -8.11 4.70
CA ILE A 569 -37.22 -8.15 3.97
C ILE A 569 -37.96 -6.81 4.10
N SER A 570 -37.88 -6.14 5.26
CA SER A 570 -38.51 -4.83 5.46
C SER A 570 -37.99 -3.71 4.54
N ARG A 571 -36.80 -3.89 3.95
CA ARG A 571 -36.16 -2.94 3.02
C ARG A 571 -36.12 -3.44 1.57
N MET A 572 -36.54 -4.68 1.33
CA MET A 572 -36.51 -5.29 0.01
C MET A 572 -37.81 -4.99 -0.76
N GLU A 573 -37.68 -4.63 -2.03
CA GLU A 573 -38.82 -4.47 -2.94
C GLU A 573 -39.17 -5.82 -3.61
N GLY A 574 -40.23 -6.49 -3.15
CA GLY A 574 -40.75 -7.73 -3.77
C GLY A 574 -41.44 -8.70 -2.79
N ILE A 575 -42.17 -9.69 -3.31
CA ILE A 575 -42.99 -10.65 -2.52
C ILE A 575 -42.37 -12.07 -2.52
N ARG A 576 -41.15 -12.24 -3.05
CA ARG A 576 -40.53 -13.55 -3.29
C ARG A 576 -40.27 -14.36 -2.01
N HIS A 577 -40.13 -13.70 -0.86
CA HIS A 577 -39.90 -14.32 0.44
C HIS A 577 -41.13 -15.02 1.04
N HIS A 578 -42.35 -14.67 0.62
CA HIS A 578 -43.58 -15.23 1.17
C HIS A 578 -43.68 -16.76 0.96
N LYS A 579 -43.39 -17.24 -0.26
CA LYS A 579 -43.42 -18.69 -0.57
C LYS A 579 -42.40 -19.48 0.24
N PHE A 580 -41.24 -18.89 0.52
CA PHE A 580 -40.21 -19.52 1.34
C PHE A 580 -40.68 -19.67 2.79
N LEU A 581 -41.14 -18.57 3.39
CA LEU A 581 -41.62 -18.58 4.77
C LEU A 581 -42.84 -19.49 4.97
N MET A 582 -43.78 -19.55 4.02
CA MET A 582 -44.92 -20.47 4.09
C MET A 582 -44.50 -21.94 4.11
N ARG A 583 -43.56 -22.33 3.23
CA ARG A 583 -43.03 -23.70 3.22
C ARG A 583 -42.30 -24.01 4.52
N LEU A 584 -41.52 -23.07 5.03
CA LEU A 584 -40.77 -23.25 6.26
C LEU A 584 -41.69 -23.43 7.47
N GLN A 585 -42.74 -22.62 7.60
CA GLN A 585 -43.72 -22.76 8.68
C GLN A 585 -44.52 -24.08 8.60
N ALA A 586 -44.79 -24.59 7.39
CA ALA A 586 -45.48 -25.88 7.23
C ALA A 586 -44.69 -27.05 7.84
N HIS A 587 -43.36 -26.96 7.88
CA HIS A 587 -42.48 -27.93 8.52
C HIS A 587 -42.17 -27.61 9.99
N HIS A 588 -42.38 -26.36 10.44
CA HIS A 588 -42.07 -25.86 11.79
C HIS A 588 -43.25 -25.07 12.37
N VAL A 589 -44.34 -25.78 12.64
CA VAL A 589 -45.62 -25.17 13.07
C VAL A 589 -45.53 -24.58 14.47
N GLU A 590 -44.65 -25.13 15.30
CA GLU A 590 -44.34 -24.70 16.66
C GLU A 590 -43.60 -23.36 16.74
N ASN A 591 -42.98 -22.91 15.66
CA ASN A 591 -42.23 -21.66 15.64
C ASN A 591 -43.15 -20.45 15.44
N ALA A 592 -43.55 -19.85 16.56
CA ALA A 592 -44.43 -18.69 16.57
C ALA A 592 -43.85 -17.45 15.84
N ALA A 593 -42.52 -17.29 15.77
CA ALA A 593 -41.90 -16.17 15.04
C ALA A 593 -42.10 -16.30 13.53
N LEU A 594 -42.03 -17.51 12.97
CA LEU A 594 -42.38 -17.78 11.57
C LEU A 594 -43.86 -17.50 11.30
N GLY A 595 -44.74 -17.89 12.22
CA GLY A 595 -46.17 -17.55 12.15
C GLY A 595 -46.42 -16.04 12.13
N ILE A 596 -45.70 -15.27 12.95
CA ILE A 596 -45.79 -13.80 12.93
C ILE A 596 -45.30 -13.23 11.59
N LEU A 597 -44.18 -13.73 11.04
CA LEU A 597 -43.64 -13.24 9.76
C LEU A 597 -44.56 -13.55 8.58
N ASN A 598 -45.15 -14.75 8.53
CA ASN A 598 -46.14 -15.09 7.51
C ASN A 598 -47.43 -14.29 7.67
N GLY A 599 -47.88 -14.10 8.91
CA GLY A 599 -49.02 -13.24 9.22
C GLY A 599 -48.80 -11.80 8.75
N ASN A 600 -47.60 -11.24 8.98
CA ASN A 600 -47.24 -9.88 8.55
C ASN A 600 -47.29 -9.74 7.02
N ASN A 601 -46.78 -10.74 6.29
CA ASN A 601 -46.84 -10.74 4.82
C ASN A 601 -48.28 -10.79 4.30
N SER A 602 -49.13 -11.62 4.92
CA SER A 602 -50.56 -11.71 4.59
C SER A 602 -51.30 -10.41 4.93
N LEU A 603 -50.94 -9.77 6.05
CA LEU A 603 -51.51 -8.49 6.48
C LEU A 603 -51.19 -7.38 5.45
N ILE A 604 -49.92 -7.28 5.02
CA ILE A 604 -49.48 -6.30 3.99
C ILE A 604 -50.15 -6.58 2.65
N SER A 605 -50.33 -7.86 2.29
CA SER A 605 -50.99 -8.26 1.05
C SER A 605 -52.52 -8.05 1.07
N GLY A 606 -53.09 -7.59 2.20
CA GLY A 606 -54.53 -7.37 2.37
C GLY A 606 -55.35 -8.66 2.55
N THR A 607 -54.70 -9.81 2.72
CA THR A 607 -55.32 -11.13 2.90
C THR A 607 -55.56 -11.42 4.40
N TYR A 608 -56.29 -10.51 5.06
CA TYR A 608 -56.43 -10.45 6.53
C TYR A 608 -56.91 -11.74 7.21
N LYS A 609 -57.74 -12.55 6.53
CA LYS A 609 -58.22 -13.83 7.08
C LYS A 609 -57.07 -14.82 7.32
N TYR A 610 -56.11 -14.87 6.39
CA TYR A 610 -54.94 -15.74 6.51
C TYR A 610 -54.00 -15.21 7.59
N ALA A 611 -53.76 -13.89 7.60
CA ALA A 611 -52.99 -13.22 8.64
C ALA A 611 -53.53 -13.52 10.05
N LEU A 612 -54.86 -13.43 10.22
CA LEU A 612 -55.52 -13.74 11.48
C LEU A 612 -55.34 -15.21 11.87
N GLY A 613 -55.42 -16.14 10.92
CA GLY A 613 -55.16 -17.56 11.16
C GLY A 613 -53.75 -17.81 11.70
N ASP A 614 -52.75 -17.19 11.07
CA ASP A 614 -51.34 -17.32 11.48
C ASP A 614 -51.08 -16.70 12.86
N TYR A 615 -51.59 -15.49 13.11
CA TYR A 615 -51.44 -14.85 14.42
C TYR A 615 -52.16 -15.60 15.54
N MET A 616 -53.36 -16.14 15.27
CA MET A 616 -54.09 -16.94 16.25
C MET A 616 -53.36 -18.24 16.59
N ASN A 617 -52.69 -18.87 15.62
CA ASN A 617 -51.83 -20.02 15.89
C ASN A 617 -50.61 -19.62 16.71
N ALA A 618 -49.95 -18.51 16.39
CA ALA A 618 -48.84 -17.98 17.18
C ALA A 618 -49.28 -17.63 18.62
N PHE A 619 -50.49 -17.10 18.80
CA PHE A 619 -51.06 -16.75 20.11
C PHE A 619 -51.35 -17.98 20.98
N LYS A 620 -51.76 -19.11 20.37
CA LYS A 620 -51.93 -20.38 21.09
C LYS A 620 -50.60 -20.88 21.67
N VAL A 621 -49.49 -20.62 20.99
CA VAL A 621 -48.15 -21.03 21.41
C VAL A 621 -47.58 -20.05 22.46
N MET A 622 -47.78 -18.74 22.26
CA MET A 622 -47.28 -17.69 23.17
C MET A 622 -48.39 -16.68 23.53
N PRO A 623 -49.30 -17.02 24.46
CA PRO A 623 -50.42 -16.15 24.83
C PRO A 623 -49.98 -14.88 25.57
N ASP A 624 -48.87 -14.94 26.31
CA ASP A 624 -48.36 -13.82 27.11
C ASP A 624 -47.57 -12.79 26.27
N ASN A 625 -47.46 -12.99 24.95
CA ASN A 625 -46.71 -12.07 24.09
C ASN A 625 -47.59 -10.88 23.64
N PRO A 626 -47.30 -9.64 24.10
CA PRO A 626 -48.12 -8.47 23.79
C PRO A 626 -48.17 -8.15 22.28
N LEU A 627 -47.09 -8.39 21.53
CA LEU A 627 -47.05 -8.10 20.09
C LEU A 627 -48.09 -8.92 19.32
N ILE A 628 -48.28 -10.18 19.69
CA ILE A 628 -49.24 -11.06 19.00
C ILE A 628 -50.67 -10.58 19.26
N ALA A 629 -50.99 -10.22 20.52
CA ALA A 629 -52.29 -9.64 20.87
C ALA A 629 -52.55 -8.34 20.08
N LEU A 630 -51.55 -7.48 19.94
CA LEU A 630 -51.62 -6.26 19.13
C LEU A 630 -51.92 -6.57 17.65
N LEU A 631 -51.18 -7.51 17.04
CA LEU A 631 -51.33 -7.89 15.64
C LEU A 631 -52.73 -8.48 15.36
N ILE A 632 -53.26 -9.31 16.26
CA ILE A 632 -54.62 -9.83 16.17
C ILE A 632 -55.65 -8.70 16.26
N GLY A 633 -55.52 -7.83 17.26
CA GLY A 633 -56.42 -6.69 17.47
C GLY A 633 -56.47 -5.75 16.26
N ILE A 634 -55.29 -5.39 15.73
CA ILE A 634 -55.16 -4.56 14.52
C ILE A 634 -55.78 -5.25 13.30
N THR A 635 -55.54 -6.56 13.12
CA THR A 635 -56.10 -7.31 11.99
C THR A 635 -57.62 -7.30 12.00
N PHE A 636 -58.25 -7.49 13.16
CA PHE A 636 -59.71 -7.35 13.30
C PHE A 636 -60.21 -5.93 12.96
N VAL A 637 -59.49 -4.89 13.40
CA VAL A 637 -59.80 -3.49 13.04
C VAL A 637 -59.71 -3.29 11.53
N HIS A 638 -58.69 -3.82 10.86
CA HIS A 638 -58.55 -3.74 9.40
C HIS A 638 -59.69 -4.46 8.67
N ILE A 639 -60.05 -5.67 9.10
CA ILE A 639 -61.19 -6.41 8.53
C ILE A 639 -62.47 -5.57 8.70
N ALA A 640 -62.72 -5.01 9.89
CA ALA A 640 -63.91 -4.20 10.16
C ALA A 640 -63.98 -2.90 9.31
N CYS A 641 -62.83 -2.37 8.89
CA CYS A 641 -62.74 -1.18 8.03
C CYS A 641 -62.81 -1.47 6.52
N GLN A 642 -62.92 -2.74 6.09
CA GLN A 642 -63.13 -3.05 4.68
C GLN A 642 -64.51 -2.57 4.19
N LYS A 643 -64.62 -2.33 2.87
CA LYS A 643 -65.84 -1.77 2.24
C LYS A 643 -67.08 -2.67 2.40
N PHE A 644 -66.91 -4.00 2.38
CA PHE A 644 -67.99 -4.98 2.45
C PHE A 644 -67.69 -6.02 3.53
N VAL A 645 -68.36 -5.91 4.68
CA VAL A 645 -68.08 -6.75 5.86
C VAL A 645 -69.37 -7.20 6.51
N ASN A 646 -69.54 -8.52 6.64
CA ASN A 646 -70.63 -9.10 7.42
C ASN A 646 -70.28 -9.02 8.91
N LYS A 647 -71.24 -8.63 9.76
CA LYS A 647 -71.08 -8.55 11.23
C LYS A 647 -69.96 -7.62 11.71
N LYS A 648 -69.79 -6.45 11.08
CA LYS A 648 -68.78 -5.43 11.42
C LYS A 648 -68.65 -5.16 12.93
N HIS A 649 -69.76 -4.97 13.64
CA HIS A 649 -69.75 -4.70 15.07
C HIS A 649 -69.10 -5.81 15.90
N SER A 650 -69.34 -7.09 15.55
CA SER A 650 -68.72 -8.23 16.23
C SER A 650 -67.20 -8.23 16.07
N LEU A 651 -66.71 -7.88 14.87
CA LEU A 651 -65.28 -7.82 14.59
C LEU A 651 -64.60 -6.66 15.34
N VAL A 652 -65.27 -5.51 15.45
CA VAL A 652 -64.77 -4.39 16.25
C VAL A 652 -64.62 -4.80 17.72
N VAL A 653 -65.64 -5.45 18.31
CA VAL A 653 -65.58 -5.90 19.71
C VAL A 653 -64.45 -6.89 19.93
N GLN A 654 -64.26 -7.86 19.02
CA GLN A 654 -63.16 -8.81 19.07
C GLN A 654 -61.79 -8.11 18.98
N GLY A 655 -61.65 -7.16 18.04
CA GLY A 655 -60.42 -6.37 17.90
C GLY A 655 -60.10 -5.57 19.15
N LEU A 656 -61.10 -4.92 19.75
CA LEU A 656 -60.92 -4.15 20.99
C LEU A 656 -60.58 -5.05 22.19
N SER A 657 -61.13 -6.27 22.27
CA SER A 657 -60.78 -7.23 23.30
C SER A 657 -59.29 -7.58 23.27
N PHE A 658 -58.75 -7.88 22.09
CA PHE A 658 -57.33 -8.19 21.94
C PHE A 658 -56.42 -6.97 22.13
N LEU A 659 -56.87 -5.77 21.76
CA LEU A 659 -56.13 -4.53 22.08
C LEU A 659 -56.12 -4.25 23.59
N ASN A 660 -57.18 -4.62 24.32
CA ASN A 660 -57.19 -4.55 25.78
C ASN A 660 -56.24 -5.58 26.40
N THR A 661 -56.22 -6.81 25.88
CA THR A 661 -55.22 -7.82 26.27
C THR A 661 -53.79 -7.33 26.01
N TYR A 662 -53.55 -6.66 24.87
CA TYR A 662 -52.26 -6.01 24.61
C TYR A 662 -51.91 -4.96 25.67
N LEU A 663 -52.88 -4.13 26.08
CA LEU A 663 -52.68 -3.14 27.14
C LEU A 663 -52.36 -3.79 28.49
N GLU A 664 -53.06 -4.87 28.85
CA GLU A 664 -52.81 -5.63 30.08
C GLU A 664 -51.41 -6.27 30.09
N LEU A 665 -51.01 -6.90 28.97
CA LEU A 665 -49.71 -7.56 28.85
C LEU A 665 -48.53 -6.58 28.77
N ARG A 666 -48.70 -5.45 28.06
CA ARG A 666 -47.63 -4.46 27.83
C ARG A 666 -47.52 -3.45 28.98
N GLY A 667 -48.61 -3.17 29.68
CA GLY A 667 -48.72 -2.13 30.69
C GLY A 667 -49.02 -0.74 30.13
N GLU A 668 -49.30 0.19 31.05
CA GLU A 668 -49.62 1.58 30.74
C GLU A 668 -48.34 2.37 30.39
N CYS A 669 -48.08 2.53 29.10
CA CYS A 669 -46.96 3.33 28.60
C CYS A 669 -47.35 4.14 27.36
N GLN A 670 -46.46 5.05 26.95
CA GLN A 670 -46.66 5.91 25.80
C GLN A 670 -46.98 5.11 24.51
N GLU A 671 -46.29 3.99 24.27
CA GLU A 671 -46.51 3.10 23.11
C GLU A 671 -47.93 2.52 23.10
N THR A 672 -48.35 1.96 24.23
CA THR A 672 -49.64 1.28 24.36
C THR A 672 -50.79 2.24 24.07
N TYR A 673 -50.82 3.40 24.74
CA TYR A 673 -51.88 4.38 24.53
C TYR A 673 -51.84 5.01 23.13
N TYR A 674 -50.65 5.20 22.53
CA TYR A 674 -50.55 5.63 21.15
C TYR A 674 -51.21 4.63 20.19
N ASN A 675 -50.93 3.34 20.33
CA ASN A 675 -51.48 2.28 19.49
C ASN A 675 -53.01 2.16 19.65
N LEU A 676 -53.54 2.24 20.89
CA LEU A 676 -54.98 2.28 21.12
C LEU A 676 -55.61 3.54 20.49
N GLY A 677 -54.97 4.70 20.62
CA GLY A 677 -55.39 5.94 19.97
C GLY A 677 -55.46 5.82 18.43
N ARG A 678 -54.44 5.21 17.82
CA ARG A 678 -54.41 4.92 16.37
C ARG A 678 -55.55 3.99 15.96
N ALA A 679 -55.82 2.94 16.72
CA ALA A 679 -56.92 2.01 16.43
C ALA A 679 -58.29 2.71 16.49
N MET A 680 -58.53 3.55 17.51
CA MET A 680 -59.77 4.35 17.61
C MET A 680 -59.90 5.34 16.46
N GLN A 681 -58.81 5.98 16.07
CA GLN A 681 -58.79 6.90 14.93
C GLN A 681 -59.13 6.17 13.63
N GLN A 682 -58.57 4.96 13.41
CA GLN A 682 -58.84 4.12 12.25
C GLN A 682 -60.30 3.68 12.16
N LEU A 683 -60.94 3.39 13.30
CA LEU A 683 -62.35 3.06 13.41
C LEU A 683 -63.29 4.28 13.24
N GLY A 684 -62.74 5.50 13.19
CA GLY A 684 -63.50 6.74 13.10
C GLY A 684 -64.00 7.29 14.44
N ILE A 685 -63.57 6.71 15.57
CA ILE A 685 -63.98 7.10 16.92
C ILE A 685 -63.03 8.20 17.44
N MET A 686 -63.11 9.38 16.83
CA MET A 686 -62.13 10.46 17.01
C MET A 686 -62.03 10.97 18.46
N HIS A 687 -63.14 11.03 19.20
CA HIS A 687 -63.15 11.50 20.59
C HIS A 687 -62.34 10.59 21.52
N MET A 688 -62.46 9.26 21.35
CA MET A 688 -61.64 8.28 22.09
C MET A 688 -60.17 8.35 21.66
N ALA A 689 -59.89 8.53 20.37
CA ALA A 689 -58.53 8.67 19.86
C ALA A 689 -57.79 9.85 20.52
N VAL A 690 -58.45 11.00 20.64
CA VAL A 690 -57.89 12.19 21.31
C VAL A 690 -57.58 11.91 22.80
N GLN A 691 -58.47 11.20 23.51
CA GLN A 691 -58.24 10.85 24.92
C GLN A 691 -57.00 9.96 25.07
N TYR A 692 -56.88 8.91 24.25
CA TYR A 692 -55.73 8.02 24.29
C TYR A 692 -54.43 8.72 23.90
N TYR A 693 -54.43 9.60 22.89
CA TYR A 693 -53.25 10.39 22.54
C TYR A 693 -52.80 11.34 23.65
N LYS A 694 -53.74 11.98 24.36
CA LYS A 694 -53.38 12.81 25.52
C LYS A 694 -52.75 11.97 26.64
N LYS A 695 -53.37 10.84 26.97
CA LYS A 695 -52.78 9.87 27.92
C LYS A 695 -51.39 9.41 27.48
N ALA A 696 -51.18 9.20 26.18
CA ALA A 696 -49.88 8.84 25.64
C ALA A 696 -48.82 9.95 25.85
N LEU A 697 -49.18 11.23 25.65
CA LEU A 697 -48.28 12.36 25.91
C LEU A 697 -47.91 12.52 27.39
N ASP A 698 -48.83 12.15 28.29
CA ASP A 698 -48.64 12.22 29.74
C ASP A 698 -47.90 10.99 30.31
N SER A 699 -47.71 9.94 29.50
CA SER A 699 -47.06 8.69 29.89
C SER A 699 -45.58 8.66 29.49
N PRO A 700 -44.71 7.98 30.26
CA PRO A 700 -43.31 7.83 29.90
C PRO A 700 -43.13 6.91 28.67
N PRO A 701 -42.03 7.08 27.89
CA PRO A 701 -41.64 6.15 26.84
C PRO A 701 -41.48 4.73 27.38
N ALA A 702 -41.81 3.72 26.56
CA ALA A 702 -41.73 2.31 26.95
C ALA A 702 -40.30 1.83 27.27
N VAL A 703 -39.28 2.49 26.70
CA VAL A 703 -37.86 2.21 26.93
C VAL A 703 -37.17 3.51 27.34
N LYS A 704 -36.48 3.50 28.48
CA LYS A 704 -35.66 4.64 28.90
C LYS A 704 -34.49 4.80 27.92
N PRO A 705 -34.27 6.00 27.34
CA PRO A 705 -33.14 6.21 26.45
C PRO A 705 -31.83 6.04 27.21
N ARG A 706 -30.85 5.35 26.60
CA ARG A 706 -29.45 5.40 27.05
C ARG A 706 -28.93 6.82 26.81
N GLU A 707 -28.11 7.35 27.70
CA GLU A 707 -27.64 8.75 27.67
C GLU A 707 -26.99 9.17 26.33
N SER A 708 -26.48 8.21 25.55
CA SER A 708 -25.79 8.41 24.28
C SER A 708 -26.64 8.28 23.01
N GLU A 709 -27.92 7.89 23.10
CA GLU A 709 -28.74 7.60 21.92
C GLU A 709 -29.85 8.66 21.69
N PRO A 710 -30.17 8.99 20.42
CA PRO A 710 -31.30 9.84 20.12
C PRO A 710 -32.59 9.24 20.72
N GLN A 711 -33.55 10.08 21.11
CA GLN A 711 -34.85 9.69 21.69
C GLN A 711 -35.73 8.93 20.66
N VAL A 712 -35.26 7.80 20.12
CA VAL A 712 -35.93 7.00 19.07
C VAL A 712 -37.23 6.38 19.58
N TYR A 713 -37.34 6.15 20.89
CA TYR A 713 -38.52 5.56 21.53
C TYR A 713 -39.55 6.58 22.04
N ASP A 714 -39.33 7.89 21.85
CA ASP A 714 -40.30 8.92 22.19
C ASP A 714 -41.29 9.17 21.05
N LEU A 715 -42.55 8.79 21.26
CA LEU A 715 -43.64 8.93 20.29
C LEU A 715 -44.36 10.29 20.34
N SER A 716 -43.86 11.24 21.13
CA SER A 716 -44.53 12.55 21.34
C SER A 716 -44.81 13.30 20.02
N ARG A 717 -43.95 13.11 19.01
CA ARG A 717 -44.09 13.77 17.70
C ARG A 717 -45.20 13.14 16.87
N GLU A 718 -45.22 11.82 16.80
CA GLU A 718 -46.22 11.02 16.10
C GLU A 718 -47.60 11.25 16.72
N ILE A 719 -47.66 11.30 18.06
CA ILE A 719 -48.88 11.61 18.80
C ILE A 719 -49.37 13.03 18.45
N ALA A 720 -48.49 14.04 18.54
CA ALA A 720 -48.84 15.43 18.24
C ALA A 720 -49.26 15.64 16.78
N TYR A 721 -48.65 14.92 15.84
CA TYR A 721 -49.03 14.94 14.43
C TYR A 721 -50.47 14.43 14.25
N ASN A 722 -50.79 13.27 14.84
CA ASN A 722 -52.13 12.68 14.74
C ASN A 722 -53.19 13.54 15.43
N LEU A 723 -52.89 14.12 16.60
CA LEU A 723 -53.76 15.09 17.27
C LEU A 723 -54.02 16.31 16.39
N ALA A 724 -52.98 16.86 15.76
CA ALA A 724 -53.13 18.01 14.87
C ALA A 724 -54.00 17.69 13.65
N LEU A 725 -53.89 16.49 13.07
CA LEU A 725 -54.77 16.03 11.99
C LEU A 725 -56.23 15.96 12.43
N ILE A 726 -56.51 15.38 13.61
CA ILE A 726 -57.88 15.30 14.15
C ILE A 726 -58.44 16.71 14.39
N TYR A 727 -57.67 17.58 15.07
CA TYR A 727 -58.13 18.94 15.37
C TYR A 727 -58.34 19.78 14.12
N ARG A 728 -57.48 19.66 13.10
CA ARG A 728 -57.67 20.29 11.79
C ARG A 728 -58.95 19.79 11.12
N GLY A 729 -59.18 18.47 11.11
CA GLY A 729 -60.40 17.88 10.54
C GLY A 729 -61.68 18.33 11.23
N SER A 730 -61.62 18.63 12.53
CA SER A 730 -62.72 19.21 13.31
C SER A 730 -62.88 20.73 13.21
N GLY A 731 -62.03 21.43 12.43
CA GLY A 731 -62.04 22.89 12.31
C GLY A 731 -61.32 23.65 13.43
N SER A 732 -60.75 22.95 14.42
CA SER A 732 -60.03 23.53 15.56
C SER A 732 -58.55 23.82 15.23
N GLU A 733 -58.31 24.75 14.31
CA GLU A 733 -56.96 25.06 13.81
C GLU A 733 -56.00 25.58 14.88
N HIS A 734 -56.49 26.28 15.90
CA HIS A 734 -55.66 26.81 16.97
C HIS A 734 -54.99 25.68 17.76
N LEU A 735 -55.75 24.63 18.11
CA LEU A 735 -55.23 23.45 18.80
C LEU A 735 -54.28 22.65 17.90
N ALA A 736 -54.58 22.51 16.61
CA ALA A 736 -53.66 21.88 15.66
C ALA A 736 -52.31 22.61 15.59
N ARG A 737 -52.33 23.94 15.50
CA ARG A 737 -51.12 24.78 15.51
C ARG A 737 -50.35 24.66 16.83
N PHE A 738 -51.04 24.58 17.96
CA PHE A 738 -50.41 24.41 19.27
C PHE A 738 -49.57 23.13 19.35
N TYR A 739 -50.14 21.97 19.01
CA TYR A 739 -49.43 20.69 19.08
C TYR A 739 -48.26 20.62 18.07
N ILE A 740 -48.44 21.15 16.85
CA ILE A 740 -47.37 21.24 15.85
C ILE A 740 -46.20 22.09 16.36
N ARG A 741 -46.47 23.27 16.93
CA ARG A 741 -45.41 24.15 17.44
C ARG A 741 -44.69 23.54 18.63
N LYS A 742 -45.45 22.95 19.56
CA LYS A 742 -44.90 22.40 20.81
C LYS A 742 -44.02 21.16 20.59
N TYR A 743 -44.41 20.27 19.68
CA TYR A 743 -43.74 18.95 19.54
C TYR A 743 -43.09 18.70 18.18
N LEU A 744 -43.54 19.31 17.08
CA LEU A 744 -43.02 19.05 15.72
C LEU A 744 -42.04 20.10 15.18
N SER A 745 -41.83 21.22 15.87
CA SER A 745 -40.97 22.28 15.34
C SER A 745 -39.47 21.90 15.37
N ARG A 746 -38.95 21.42 14.23
CA ARG A 746 -37.50 21.37 13.94
C ARG A 746 -36.89 22.75 13.72
N LEU A 747 -37.66 23.83 13.86
CA LEU A 747 -37.22 25.19 13.57
C LEU A 747 -35.91 25.54 14.30
N LYS A 748 -35.77 25.12 15.56
CA LYS A 748 -34.51 25.30 16.30
C LYS A 748 -33.33 24.57 15.65
N GLN A 749 -33.49 23.32 15.25
CA GLN A 749 -32.43 22.52 14.63
C GLN A 749 -32.08 23.02 13.22
N SER A 750 -33.08 23.37 12.40
CA SER A 750 -32.85 23.93 11.07
C SER A 750 -32.18 25.31 11.13
N ILE A 751 -32.54 26.15 12.10
CA ILE A 751 -31.86 27.42 12.35
C ILE A 751 -30.41 27.18 12.80
N ILE A 752 -30.17 26.24 13.71
CA ILE A 752 -28.81 25.90 14.17
C ILE A 752 -27.96 25.36 13.02
N VAL A 753 -28.49 24.46 12.19
CA VAL A 753 -27.74 23.90 11.05
C VAL A 753 -27.51 24.95 9.96
N ALA A 754 -28.50 25.80 9.66
CA ALA A 754 -28.34 26.87 8.68
C ALA A 754 -27.34 27.93 9.15
N ILE A 755 -27.42 28.36 10.42
CA ILE A 755 -26.47 29.31 11.02
C ILE A 755 -25.08 28.67 11.09
N GLY A 756 -24.97 27.45 11.60
CA GLY A 756 -23.70 26.72 11.71
C GLY A 756 -23.05 26.48 10.35
N GLY A 757 -23.83 26.08 9.35
CA GLY A 757 -23.38 25.91 7.97
C GLY A 757 -22.92 27.23 7.35
N SER A 758 -23.64 28.33 7.60
CA SER A 758 -23.28 29.66 7.10
C SER A 758 -22.01 30.20 7.75
N ILE A 759 -21.87 30.04 9.08
CA ILE A 759 -20.65 30.41 9.82
C ILE A 759 -19.46 29.60 9.31
N THR A 760 -19.62 28.28 9.12
CA THR A 760 -18.56 27.41 8.62
C THR A 760 -18.17 27.80 7.19
N PHE A 761 -19.14 28.04 6.31
CA PHE A 761 -18.89 28.47 4.94
C PHE A 761 -18.15 29.82 4.88
N CYS A 762 -18.60 30.82 5.64
CA CYS A 762 -17.94 32.12 5.71
C CYS A 762 -16.53 31.99 6.31
N GLY A 763 -16.36 31.22 7.40
CA GLY A 763 -15.07 30.98 8.04
C GLY A 763 -14.07 30.30 7.10
N MET A 764 -14.51 29.29 6.35
CA MET A 764 -13.67 28.59 5.38
C MET A 764 -13.27 29.49 4.21
N ASN A 765 -14.18 30.32 3.68
CA ASN A 765 -13.86 31.25 2.60
C ASN A 765 -12.91 32.38 3.05
N ILE A 766 -13.06 32.87 4.28
CA ILE A 766 -12.13 33.83 4.91
C ILE A 766 -10.75 33.20 5.04
N TYR A 767 -10.67 31.97 5.57
CA TYR A 767 -9.41 31.24 5.74
C TYR A 767 -8.73 30.94 4.40
N CYS A 768 -9.49 30.47 3.41
CA CYS A 768 -8.97 30.13 2.08
C CYS A 768 -8.61 31.36 1.22
N GLY A 769 -9.05 32.56 1.60
CA GLY A 769 -8.81 33.79 0.85
C GLY A 769 -9.51 33.81 -0.51
N SER A 770 -10.75 33.33 -0.59
CA SER A 770 -11.51 33.25 -1.85
C SER A 770 -11.81 34.64 -2.41
N GLU A 771 -11.22 34.99 -3.57
CA GLU A 771 -11.45 36.28 -4.25
C GLU A 771 -12.93 36.49 -4.55
N ARG A 772 -13.62 35.44 -5.03
CA ARG A 772 -15.06 35.51 -5.33
C ARG A 772 -15.90 35.81 -4.09
N PHE A 773 -15.56 35.23 -2.94
CA PHE A 773 -16.25 35.53 -1.68
C PHE A 773 -16.05 36.99 -1.25
N TYR A 774 -14.82 37.49 -1.29
CA TYR A 774 -14.51 38.87 -0.92
C TYR A 774 -15.03 39.91 -1.90
N ARG A 775 -15.30 39.53 -3.15
CA ARG A 775 -15.86 40.41 -4.18
C ARG A 775 -17.39 40.39 -4.26
N GLU A 776 -17.99 39.20 -4.17
CA GLU A 776 -19.44 39.03 -4.40
C GLU A 776 -20.25 38.94 -3.11
N VAL A 777 -19.66 38.52 -1.98
CA VAL A 777 -20.40 38.25 -0.74
C VAL A 777 -20.14 39.31 0.33
N VAL A 778 -18.87 39.66 0.56
CA VAL A 778 -18.51 40.61 1.62
C VAL A 778 -19.03 42.03 1.35
N PRO A 779 -18.91 42.62 0.14
CA PRO A 779 -19.34 44.00 -0.09
C PRO A 779 -20.85 44.20 0.06
N PRO A 780 -21.74 43.31 -0.46
CA PRO A 780 -23.18 43.39 -0.18
C PRO A 780 -23.55 43.26 1.29
N ILE A 781 -22.82 42.44 2.07
CA ILE A 781 -23.06 42.34 3.52
C ILE A 781 -22.62 43.63 4.23
N MET A 782 -21.45 44.15 3.87
CA MET A 782 -20.91 45.39 4.45
C MET A 782 -21.66 46.65 4.02
N SER A 783 -22.42 46.59 2.91
CA SER A 783 -23.28 47.69 2.47
C SER A 783 -24.56 47.82 3.30
N LEU A 784 -25.00 46.76 3.98
CA LEU A 784 -26.12 46.81 4.94
C LEU A 784 -25.79 47.60 6.22
N LEU A 785 -24.49 47.81 6.49
CA LEU A 785 -24.02 48.58 7.63
C LEU A 785 -23.70 50.02 7.21
N PRO A 786 -23.95 51.01 8.09
CA PRO A 786 -23.44 52.38 7.90
C PRO A 786 -21.93 52.35 7.62
N PRO A 787 -21.40 53.19 6.70
CA PRO A 787 -20.01 53.06 6.23
C PRO A 787 -18.97 53.10 7.35
N GLU A 788 -19.17 53.95 8.36
CA GLU A 788 -18.27 54.05 9.53
C GLU A 788 -18.35 52.81 10.45
N THR A 789 -19.51 52.17 10.56
CA THR A 789 -19.66 50.92 11.32
C THR A 789 -18.99 49.76 10.60
N ALA A 790 -19.20 49.62 9.29
CA ALA A 790 -18.51 48.61 8.48
C ALA A 790 -16.99 48.77 8.52
N HIS A 791 -16.51 50.01 8.48
CA HIS A 791 -15.08 50.32 8.61
C HIS A 791 -14.51 49.86 9.96
N ARG A 792 -15.21 50.15 11.07
CA ARG A 792 -14.82 49.67 12.41
C ARG A 792 -14.83 48.14 12.51
N VAL A 793 -15.76 47.46 11.85
CA VAL A 793 -15.78 45.98 11.77
C VAL A 793 -14.54 45.47 11.05
N ALA A 794 -14.16 46.08 9.92
CA ALA A 794 -12.96 45.69 9.17
C ALA A 794 -11.67 45.89 9.98
N ILE A 795 -11.54 46.99 10.73
CA ILE A 795 -10.40 47.24 11.63
C ILE A 795 -10.35 46.18 12.74
N LYS A 796 -11.49 45.86 13.36
CA LYS A 796 -11.55 44.81 14.39
C LYS A 796 -11.18 43.45 13.83
N ALA A 797 -11.65 43.11 12.63
CA ALA A 797 -11.27 41.86 11.96
C ALA A 797 -9.75 41.79 11.75
N ALA A 798 -9.12 42.88 11.29
CA ALA A 798 -7.66 42.96 11.18
C ALA A 798 -6.96 42.84 12.54
N ARG A 799 -7.45 43.52 13.59
CA ARG A 799 -6.91 43.42 14.95
C ARG A 799 -6.91 41.99 15.49
N PHE A 800 -7.96 41.23 15.22
CA PHE A 800 -8.07 39.83 15.65
C PHE A 800 -7.46 38.82 14.67
N GLY A 801 -6.87 39.28 13.56
CA GLY A 801 -6.29 38.40 12.54
C GLY A 801 -7.32 37.61 11.73
N ILE A 802 -8.59 38.02 11.74
CA ILE A 802 -9.69 37.41 10.94
C ILE A 802 -9.67 38.05 9.55
N VAL A 803 -8.55 37.87 8.86
CA VAL A 803 -8.27 38.46 7.56
C VAL A 803 -7.57 37.40 6.71
N PRO A 804 -7.76 37.42 5.37
CA PRO A 804 -7.20 36.39 4.54
C PRO A 804 -5.69 36.57 4.49
N LYS A 805 -4.96 35.47 4.66
CA LYS A 805 -3.52 35.46 4.42
C LYS A 805 -3.28 35.22 2.93
N PRO A 806 -2.42 36.00 2.27
CA PRO A 806 -2.13 35.82 0.86
C PRO A 806 -1.48 34.45 0.65
N LYS A 807 -1.99 33.68 -0.33
CA LYS A 807 -1.30 32.47 -0.81
C LYS A 807 -0.18 32.80 -1.79
N TYR A 808 -0.29 33.95 -2.44
CA TYR A 808 0.71 34.46 -3.36
C TYR A 808 1.98 34.86 -2.59
N ILE A 809 3.11 34.32 -3.03
CA ILE A 809 4.43 34.61 -2.48
C ILE A 809 5.03 35.70 -3.36
N ASP A 810 5.51 36.77 -2.74
CA ASP A 810 6.07 37.91 -3.48
C ASP A 810 7.34 37.52 -4.22
N SER A 811 7.35 37.80 -5.52
CA SER A 811 8.49 37.63 -6.41
C SER A 811 9.65 38.55 -6.05
N PRO A 812 10.91 38.13 -6.23
CA PRO A 812 12.07 39.03 -6.09
C PRO A 812 11.97 40.28 -6.96
N LEU A 813 11.28 40.21 -8.10
CA LEU A 813 11.04 41.35 -9.01
C LEU A 813 10.32 42.52 -8.32
N LEU A 814 9.47 42.22 -7.32
CA LEU A 814 8.69 43.21 -6.59
C LEU A 814 9.43 43.80 -5.38
N LYS A 815 10.60 43.28 -5.00
CA LYS A 815 11.36 43.85 -3.88
C LYS A 815 11.90 45.21 -4.27
N SER A 816 11.86 46.15 -3.33
CA SER A 816 12.33 47.51 -3.56
C SER A 816 13.04 48.07 -2.33
N LYS A 817 14.16 48.77 -2.55
CA LYS A 817 14.91 49.43 -1.48
C LYS A 817 14.71 50.94 -1.59
N VAL A 818 13.89 51.49 -0.69
CA VAL A 818 13.51 52.92 -0.71
C VAL A 818 13.66 53.48 0.71
N PHE A 819 14.12 54.73 0.83
CA PHE A 819 14.37 55.38 2.13
C PHE A 819 15.39 54.66 3.03
N GLY A 820 16.22 53.78 2.47
CA GLY A 820 17.11 52.91 3.24
C GLY A 820 16.41 51.71 3.91
N LEU A 821 15.14 51.46 3.56
CA LEU A 821 14.34 50.33 4.04
C LEU A 821 14.15 49.31 2.91
N ASP A 822 14.12 48.02 3.27
CA ASP A 822 13.93 46.92 2.34
C ASP A 822 12.45 46.51 2.32
N PHE A 823 11.70 46.98 1.32
CA PHE A 823 10.29 46.65 1.13
C PHE A 823 10.14 45.30 0.42
N PRO A 824 9.29 44.39 0.93
CA PRO A 824 9.10 43.08 0.29
C PRO A 824 8.32 43.19 -1.02
N ASN A 825 7.47 44.21 -1.16
CA ASN A 825 6.73 44.56 -2.37
C ASN A 825 6.38 46.07 -2.34
N PRO A 826 6.01 46.70 -3.48
CA PRO A 826 5.81 48.15 -3.53
C PRO A 826 4.44 48.59 -3.03
N VAL A 827 3.53 47.66 -2.68
CA VAL A 827 2.11 47.96 -2.41
C VAL A 827 1.87 48.11 -0.92
N GLY A 828 1.60 49.34 -0.48
CA GLY A 828 1.26 49.67 0.90
C GLY A 828 -0.21 50.06 1.13
N LEU A 829 -0.60 50.14 2.40
CA LEU A 829 -1.88 50.72 2.82
C LEU A 829 -1.73 52.22 3.09
N ALA A 830 -2.61 53.04 2.53
CA ALA A 830 -2.61 54.48 2.77
C ALA A 830 -3.15 54.84 4.16
N ALA A 831 -2.66 55.94 4.75
CA ALA A 831 -3.25 56.49 5.97
C ALA A 831 -4.74 56.82 5.77
N GLY A 832 -5.47 56.76 6.88
CA GLY A 832 -6.90 56.98 6.94
C GLY A 832 -7.71 55.70 7.14
N PHE A 833 -7.16 54.52 6.76
CA PHE A 833 -7.81 53.24 7.05
C PHE A 833 -7.64 52.81 8.51
N ASP A 834 -6.41 52.72 9.02
CA ASP A 834 -6.14 52.40 10.43
C ASP A 834 -5.59 53.63 11.15
N LYS A 835 -6.48 54.55 11.53
CA LYS A 835 -6.08 55.85 12.08
C LYS A 835 -5.39 55.74 13.44
N ASP A 836 -5.74 54.73 14.23
CA ASP A 836 -5.29 54.58 15.62
C ASP A 836 -4.40 53.34 15.83
N GLY A 837 -3.87 52.76 14.74
CA GLY A 837 -2.97 51.62 14.78
C GLY A 837 -3.57 50.38 15.45
N GLU A 838 -4.87 50.12 15.30
CA GLU A 838 -5.57 49.02 15.98
C GLU A 838 -5.33 47.66 15.33
N GLY A 839 -5.15 47.62 14.01
CA GLY A 839 -5.13 46.40 13.21
C GLY A 839 -3.88 46.23 12.36
N THR A 840 -2.82 47.01 12.62
CA THR A 840 -1.62 47.13 11.79
C THR A 840 -0.97 45.77 11.48
N LEU A 841 -0.83 44.90 12.48
CA LEU A 841 -0.27 43.55 12.31
C LEU A 841 -1.13 42.69 11.37
N GLY A 842 -2.45 42.73 11.53
CA GLY A 842 -3.38 42.01 10.66
C GLY A 842 -3.34 42.54 9.23
N LEU A 843 -3.26 43.86 9.07
CA LEU A 843 -3.14 44.50 7.75
C LEU A 843 -1.84 44.09 7.05
N LEU A 844 -0.70 44.11 7.74
CA LEU A 844 0.56 43.58 7.19
C LEU A 844 0.42 42.11 6.78
N SER A 845 -0.29 41.30 7.56
CA SER A 845 -0.53 39.89 7.24
C SER A 845 -1.42 39.63 6.02
N MET A 846 -2.12 40.65 5.49
CA MET A 846 -2.84 40.57 4.22
C MET A 846 -1.91 40.64 3.00
N GLY A 847 -0.61 40.91 3.20
CA GLY A 847 0.39 40.95 2.13
C GLY A 847 0.81 42.34 1.67
N PHE A 848 0.42 43.40 2.38
CA PHE A 848 0.95 44.74 2.15
C PHE A 848 2.44 44.79 2.48
N GLY A 849 3.24 45.44 1.62
CA GLY A 849 4.66 45.69 1.88
C GLY A 849 4.92 46.73 2.96
N SER A 850 3.95 47.62 3.21
CA SER A 850 3.95 48.53 4.36
C SER A 850 2.54 48.99 4.73
N VAL A 851 2.37 49.47 5.96
CA VAL A 851 1.11 50.05 6.44
C VAL A 851 1.36 51.45 6.97
N GLU A 852 0.72 52.46 6.39
CA GLU A 852 0.70 53.82 6.92
C GLU A 852 -0.53 54.02 7.82
N ILE A 853 -0.32 54.25 9.12
CA ILE A 853 -1.38 54.55 10.09
C ILE A 853 -1.57 56.05 10.26
N GLY A 854 -2.69 56.47 10.85
CA GLY A 854 -2.96 57.89 11.15
C GLY A 854 -3.88 58.59 10.14
N SER A 855 -3.94 59.92 10.13
CA SER A 855 -3.11 60.85 10.90
C SER A 855 -3.37 60.82 12.41
N VAL A 856 -2.31 60.68 13.20
CA VAL A 856 -2.37 60.71 14.66
C VAL A 856 -2.08 62.12 15.16
N THR A 857 -2.78 62.55 16.22
CA THR A 857 -2.61 63.87 16.84
C THR A 857 -2.14 63.73 18.29
N PRO A 858 -1.46 64.73 18.88
CA PRO A 858 -0.97 64.66 20.26
C PRO A 858 -2.05 64.28 21.28
N LYS A 859 -3.14 65.05 21.31
CA LYS A 859 -4.30 64.82 22.19
C LYS A 859 -5.40 64.04 21.45
N PRO A 860 -6.21 63.24 22.16
CA PRO A 860 -7.37 62.58 21.57
C PRO A 860 -8.41 63.59 21.04
N GLN A 861 -9.01 63.32 19.89
CA GLN A 861 -10.12 64.12 19.34
C GLN A 861 -11.05 63.30 18.43
N PRO A 862 -12.37 63.55 18.43
CA PRO A 862 -13.36 62.72 17.73
C PRO A 862 -13.44 62.95 16.22
N GLY A 863 -12.81 64.01 15.68
CA GLY A 863 -12.94 64.46 14.29
C GLY A 863 -14.20 65.28 14.01
N ASN A 864 -14.59 65.40 12.75
CA ASN A 864 -15.81 66.13 12.33
C ASN A 864 -17.09 65.32 12.65
N PRO A 865 -18.26 65.96 12.81
CA PRO A 865 -19.53 65.27 13.10
C PRO A 865 -19.95 64.26 12.02
N SER A 866 -20.57 63.14 12.41
CA SER A 866 -21.16 62.15 11.49
C SER A 866 -22.57 62.58 11.00
N PRO A 867 -23.03 62.18 9.81
CA PRO A 867 -22.36 61.33 8.81
C PRO A 867 -21.24 62.07 8.06
N ARG A 868 -20.11 61.40 7.90
CA ARG A 868 -18.85 61.97 7.38
C ARG A 868 -18.13 61.08 6.38
N ILE A 869 -18.77 60.01 5.96
CA ILE A 869 -18.26 59.06 4.97
C ILE A 869 -19.42 58.59 4.10
N PHE A 870 -19.26 58.72 2.79
CA PHE A 870 -20.26 58.43 1.78
C PHE A 870 -19.63 57.50 0.76
N ARG A 871 -20.25 56.35 0.53
CA ARG A 871 -19.84 55.41 -0.51
C ARG A 871 -20.53 55.83 -1.80
N LEU A 872 -19.80 55.83 -2.91
CA LEU A 872 -20.30 56.06 -4.25
C LEU A 872 -20.04 54.77 -5.06
N PRO A 873 -20.87 53.72 -4.89
CA PRO A 873 -20.63 52.42 -5.50
C PRO A 873 -20.59 52.47 -7.02
N GLU A 874 -21.43 53.32 -7.64
CA GLU A 874 -21.50 53.51 -9.09
C GLU A 874 -20.18 54.01 -9.68
N ASP A 875 -19.44 54.78 -8.88
CA ASP A 875 -18.19 55.44 -9.27
C ASP A 875 -16.94 54.71 -8.75
N GLY A 876 -17.10 53.66 -7.93
CA GLY A 876 -16.00 53.00 -7.21
C GLY A 876 -15.21 53.98 -6.33
N ALA A 877 -15.94 54.89 -5.67
CA ALA A 877 -15.38 56.07 -5.02
C ALA A 877 -15.92 56.29 -3.60
N ILE A 878 -15.17 57.05 -2.79
CA ILE A 878 -15.60 57.44 -1.44
C ILE A 878 -15.44 58.94 -1.30
N ILE A 879 -16.45 59.61 -0.74
CA ILE A 879 -16.33 60.97 -0.23
C ILE A 879 -16.23 60.89 1.28
N ASN A 880 -15.20 61.50 1.87
CA ASN A 880 -15.06 61.53 3.32
C ASN A 880 -14.65 62.93 3.83
N ARG A 881 -15.19 63.27 4.99
CA ARG A 881 -14.92 64.51 5.74
C ARG A 881 -14.56 64.25 7.19
N TYR A 882 -13.74 63.24 7.47
CA TYR A 882 -13.42 62.83 8.84
C TYR A 882 -12.75 63.91 9.70
N GLY A 883 -11.86 64.71 9.10
CA GLY A 883 -10.82 65.42 9.85
C GLY A 883 -9.80 64.44 10.47
N PHE A 884 -8.93 64.95 11.34
CA PHE A 884 -7.94 64.15 12.07
C PHE A 884 -8.53 63.59 13.36
N ASN A 885 -9.47 62.63 13.29
CA ASN A 885 -9.88 61.89 14.48
C ASN A 885 -8.72 60.98 14.96
N SER A 886 -8.46 60.97 16.26
CA SER A 886 -7.35 60.22 16.87
C SER A 886 -7.62 59.92 18.35
N HIS A 887 -7.11 58.79 18.84
CA HIS A 887 -7.06 58.43 20.27
C HIS A 887 -5.86 59.05 21.02
N GLY A 888 -5.06 59.89 20.35
CA GLY A 888 -3.89 60.54 20.95
C GLY A 888 -2.60 59.72 20.80
N HIS A 889 -1.47 60.41 20.86
CA HIS A 889 -0.13 59.85 20.65
C HIS A 889 0.16 58.63 21.54
N GLN A 890 -0.08 58.73 22.85
CA GLN A 890 0.25 57.67 23.80
C GLN A 890 -0.48 56.36 23.50
N VAL A 891 -1.80 56.41 23.27
CA VAL A 891 -2.61 55.22 23.04
C VAL A 891 -2.20 54.51 21.75
N VAL A 892 -1.89 55.28 20.71
CA VAL A 892 -1.43 54.70 19.43
C VAL A 892 -0.01 54.16 19.57
N HIS A 893 0.87 54.82 20.32
CA HIS A 893 2.23 54.35 20.58
C HIS A 893 2.24 52.98 21.24
N ASP A 894 1.48 52.81 22.32
CA ASP A 894 1.40 51.55 23.06
C ASP A 894 0.90 50.40 22.15
N ARG A 895 -0.08 50.68 21.29
CA ARG A 895 -0.59 49.71 20.30
C ARG A 895 0.47 49.32 19.28
N LEU A 896 1.16 50.31 18.69
CA LEU A 896 2.19 50.05 17.69
C LEU A 896 3.40 49.33 18.30
N LYS A 897 3.83 49.72 19.51
CA LYS A 897 4.91 49.06 20.24
C LYS A 897 4.61 47.58 20.46
N SER A 898 3.40 47.26 20.92
CA SER A 898 2.98 45.86 21.11
C SER A 898 2.95 45.03 19.82
N GLN A 899 2.62 45.66 18.68
CA GLN A 899 2.54 45.01 17.37
C GLN A 899 3.90 44.86 16.71
N LYS A 900 4.78 45.87 16.84
CA LYS A 900 6.16 45.84 16.35
C LYS A 900 6.99 44.76 17.06
N LEU A 901 6.75 44.52 18.35
CA LEU A 901 7.33 43.39 19.08
C LEU A 901 6.95 42.02 18.48
N LYS A 902 5.73 41.88 17.93
CA LYS A 902 5.25 40.63 17.32
C LYS A 902 5.71 40.45 15.87
N ASN A 903 5.93 41.53 15.14
CA ASN A 903 6.47 41.51 13.79
C ASN A 903 7.51 42.63 13.60
N PRO A 904 8.77 42.40 14.02
CA PRO A 904 9.83 43.41 13.95
C PRO A 904 10.11 43.90 12.52
N ASN A 905 9.91 43.02 11.53
CA ASN A 905 10.21 43.28 10.12
C ASN A 905 9.08 43.98 9.37
N GLY A 906 7.90 44.13 9.98
CA GLY A 906 6.78 44.84 9.36
C GLY A 906 7.07 46.34 9.25
N ILE A 907 6.96 46.91 8.04
CA ILE A 907 7.23 48.34 7.80
C ILE A 907 5.97 49.17 8.12
N ILE A 908 6.11 50.10 9.07
CA ILE A 908 5.05 50.96 9.60
C ILE A 908 5.41 52.42 9.33
N GLY A 909 4.55 53.09 8.55
CA GLY A 909 4.55 54.53 8.39
C GLY A 909 3.66 55.18 9.43
N VAL A 910 4.15 56.19 10.15
CA VAL A 910 3.32 56.97 11.08
C VAL A 910 3.00 58.32 10.47
N ASN A 911 1.73 58.49 10.08
CA ASN A 911 1.23 59.76 9.57
C ASN A 911 0.87 60.69 10.73
N LEU A 912 1.49 61.86 10.78
CA LEU A 912 1.34 62.84 11.86
C LEU A 912 0.46 64.00 11.40
N GLY A 913 -0.37 64.49 12.32
CA GLY A 913 -1.22 65.65 12.12
C GLY A 913 -1.34 66.50 13.38
N ARG A 914 -1.84 67.72 13.21
CA ARG A 914 -2.10 68.65 14.31
C ARG A 914 -3.44 68.42 15.00
N ASN A 915 -3.53 68.75 16.29
CA ASN A 915 -4.82 68.89 16.95
C ASN A 915 -5.62 70.06 16.35
N LYS A 916 -6.95 69.95 16.30
CA LYS A 916 -7.83 70.94 15.67
C LYS A 916 -7.69 72.34 16.31
N ASP A 917 -7.64 72.34 17.64
CA ASP A 917 -7.61 73.55 18.46
C ASP A 917 -6.21 73.79 19.06
N SER A 918 -5.15 73.40 18.35
CA SER A 918 -3.77 73.59 18.82
C SER A 918 -3.32 75.04 18.66
N ASP A 919 -2.83 75.63 19.76
CA ASP A 919 -2.23 76.98 19.78
C ASP A 919 -0.87 77.03 19.08
N ASP A 920 -0.14 75.90 19.05
CA ASP A 920 1.12 75.73 18.30
C ASP A 920 1.05 74.45 17.43
N PRO A 921 0.46 74.57 16.22
CA PRO A 921 0.34 73.47 15.27
C PRO A 921 1.66 72.80 14.86
N ILE A 922 2.79 73.53 14.91
CA ILE A 922 4.08 73.01 14.46
C ILE A 922 4.67 72.10 15.53
N SER A 923 4.53 72.47 16.81
CA SER A 923 4.96 71.64 17.93
C SER A 923 4.26 70.27 17.97
N ASP A 924 3.01 70.17 17.50
CA ASP A 924 2.27 68.91 17.43
C ASP A 924 3.00 67.87 16.56
N TYR A 925 3.56 68.29 15.42
CA TYR A 925 4.32 67.41 14.53
C TYR A 925 5.64 66.97 15.19
N ALA A 926 6.38 67.90 15.80
CA ALA A 926 7.62 67.58 16.52
C ALA A 926 7.38 66.60 17.67
N ALA A 927 6.29 66.78 18.44
CA ALA A 927 5.89 65.87 19.50
C ALA A 927 5.60 64.44 18.97
N GLY A 928 5.04 64.34 17.77
CA GLY A 928 4.84 63.06 17.09
C GLY A 928 6.14 62.36 16.74
N ILE A 929 7.12 63.10 16.21
CA ILE A 929 8.45 62.56 15.89
C ILE A 929 9.10 61.96 17.14
N HIS A 930 9.09 62.67 18.26
CA HIS A 930 9.68 62.16 19.51
C HIS A 930 8.92 60.96 20.07
N MET A 931 7.58 60.97 20.05
CA MET A 931 6.77 59.88 20.61
C MET A 931 7.02 58.56 19.88
N PHE A 932 7.04 58.58 18.55
CA PHE A 932 6.95 57.36 17.74
C PHE A 932 8.31 56.87 17.22
N ALA A 933 9.41 57.50 17.62
CA ALA A 933 10.74 57.19 17.09
C ALA A 933 11.21 55.74 17.31
N ASP A 934 10.76 55.07 18.36
CA ASP A 934 11.10 53.67 18.63
C ASP A 934 10.26 52.68 17.82
N VAL A 935 9.13 53.09 17.25
CA VAL A 935 8.17 52.20 16.57
C VAL A 935 7.98 52.49 15.08
N ALA A 936 8.20 53.73 14.62
CA ALA A 936 8.04 54.12 13.22
C ALA A 936 9.26 53.70 12.37
N ASP A 937 9.00 53.28 11.12
CA ASP A 937 10.05 53.08 10.11
C ASP A 937 10.19 54.28 9.19
N TYR A 938 9.11 55.03 8.99
CA TYR A 938 9.13 56.36 8.37
C TYR A 938 8.00 57.23 8.93
N PHE A 939 8.19 58.55 8.87
CA PHE A 939 7.19 59.54 9.25
C PHE A 939 6.58 60.19 8.04
N VAL A 940 5.30 60.53 8.13
CA VAL A 940 4.60 61.29 7.09
C VAL A 940 3.97 62.53 7.70
N ILE A 941 4.44 63.70 7.26
CA ILE A 941 3.90 65.00 7.68
C ILE A 941 2.72 65.34 6.78
N ASN A 942 1.51 65.27 7.34
CA ASN A 942 0.28 65.49 6.57
C ASN A 942 -0.20 66.93 6.67
N ILE A 943 -0.06 67.65 5.55
CA ILE A 943 -0.51 69.04 5.37
C ILE A 943 -1.54 69.19 4.23
N SER A 944 -2.04 68.08 3.68
CA SER A 944 -2.84 68.07 2.45
C SER A 944 -4.33 67.76 2.62
N SER A 945 -4.77 67.43 3.84
CA SER A 945 -6.18 67.09 4.12
C SER A 945 -7.13 68.26 3.80
N PRO A 946 -8.15 68.09 2.94
CA PRO A 946 -9.20 69.10 2.72
C PRO A 946 -10.16 69.22 3.91
N ASN A 947 -10.13 68.25 4.83
CA ASN A 947 -11.11 68.10 5.90
C ASN A 947 -10.71 68.81 7.20
N THR A 948 -9.53 69.45 7.21
CA THR A 948 -8.98 70.17 8.35
C THR A 948 -8.84 71.65 7.97
N PRO A 949 -9.61 72.58 8.58
CA PRO A 949 -9.56 73.99 8.24
C PRO A 949 -8.14 74.57 8.28
N ARG A 950 -7.81 75.41 7.30
CA ARG A 950 -6.51 76.11 7.14
C ARG A 950 -5.27 75.22 7.08
N LEU A 951 -5.42 73.89 7.02
CA LEU A 951 -4.25 73.01 6.98
C LEU A 951 -3.47 73.16 5.67
N ARG A 952 -4.17 73.35 4.55
CA ARG A 952 -3.54 73.49 3.22
C ARG A 952 -2.72 74.77 3.08
N GLU A 953 -2.95 75.79 3.93
CA GLU A 953 -2.12 77.01 4.02
C GLU A 953 -0.69 76.69 4.49
N MET A 954 -0.47 75.53 5.17
CA MET A 954 0.87 75.04 5.51
C MET A 954 1.68 74.56 4.30
N GLN A 955 1.05 74.39 3.14
CA GLN A 955 1.75 74.07 1.89
C GLN A 955 2.38 75.32 1.25
N GLU A 956 2.00 76.52 1.69
CA GLU A 956 2.61 77.76 1.24
C GLU A 956 4.08 77.82 1.68
N LYS A 957 4.93 78.35 0.79
CA LYS A 957 6.39 78.32 0.92
C LYS A 957 6.92 78.71 2.30
N GLY A 958 6.46 79.83 2.86
CA GLY A 958 6.93 80.33 4.16
C GLY A 958 6.55 79.43 5.34
N ASN A 959 5.28 79.01 5.40
CA ASN A 959 4.79 78.11 6.45
C ASN A 959 5.46 76.73 6.37
N LEU A 960 5.70 76.24 5.15
CA LEU A 960 6.38 74.96 4.92
C LEU A 960 7.84 75.00 5.38
N GLU A 961 8.55 76.11 5.15
CA GLU A 961 9.94 76.29 5.62
C GLU A 961 10.02 76.19 7.16
N VAL A 962 9.13 76.88 7.88
CA VAL A 962 9.10 76.86 9.35
C VAL A 962 8.72 75.47 9.89
N LEU A 963 7.74 74.81 9.27
CA LEU A 963 7.31 73.47 9.65
C LEU A 963 8.44 72.44 9.49
N LEU A 964 9.11 72.44 8.33
CA LEU A 964 10.19 71.49 8.06
C LEU A 964 11.40 71.74 8.95
N ASP A 965 11.75 73.00 9.24
CA ASP A 965 12.83 73.32 10.18
C ASP A 965 12.58 72.67 11.55
N ALA A 966 11.36 72.78 12.08
CA ALA A 966 10.99 72.19 13.36
C ALA A 966 10.95 70.66 13.34
N VAL A 967 10.35 70.05 12.30
CA VAL A 967 10.21 68.59 12.19
C VAL A 967 11.56 67.92 11.97
N LEU A 968 12.40 68.47 11.08
CA LEU A 968 13.71 67.90 10.76
C LEU A 968 14.65 68.04 11.96
N LYS A 969 14.59 69.18 12.68
CA LYS A 969 15.28 69.34 13.96
C LYS A 969 14.83 68.28 14.98
N ALA A 970 13.53 68.09 15.17
CA ALA A 970 13.01 67.08 16.08
C ALA A 970 13.46 65.66 15.70
N ARG A 971 13.49 65.33 14.40
CA ARG A 971 14.02 64.05 13.88
C ARG A 971 15.50 63.90 14.22
N ASP A 972 16.29 64.95 14.01
CA ASP A 972 17.75 64.90 14.19
C ASP A 972 18.16 64.90 15.68
N GLU A 973 17.27 65.34 16.58
CA GLU A 973 17.44 65.19 18.04
C GLU A 973 17.24 63.75 18.53
N VAL A 974 16.54 62.90 17.77
CA VAL A 974 16.35 61.48 18.09
C VAL A 974 17.64 60.71 17.79
N LYS A 975 18.39 60.34 18.84
CA LYS A 975 19.69 59.67 18.73
C LYS A 975 19.65 58.18 18.37
N MET A 976 18.48 57.54 18.31
CA MET A 976 18.37 56.09 18.10
C MET A 976 18.69 55.67 16.65
N LYS A 977 17.96 56.26 15.69
CA LYS A 977 18.10 55.99 14.25
C LYS A 977 17.57 57.19 13.49
N ARG A 978 18.16 57.51 12.33
CA ARG A 978 17.64 58.56 11.46
C ARG A 978 16.44 58.02 10.68
N ILE A 979 15.24 58.37 11.12
CA ILE A 979 13.98 57.91 10.52
C ILE A 979 13.62 58.81 9.33
N PRO A 980 13.36 58.26 8.13
CA PRO A 980 12.91 59.03 6.98
C PRO A 980 11.66 59.87 7.27
N VAL A 981 11.70 61.15 6.90
CA VAL A 981 10.55 62.06 6.99
C VAL A 981 10.04 62.39 5.60
N LEU A 982 8.78 62.08 5.34
CA LEU A 982 8.10 62.31 4.09
C LEU A 982 7.05 63.42 4.23
N LEU A 983 6.82 64.16 3.14
CA LEU A 983 5.78 65.19 3.08
C LEU A 983 4.59 64.70 2.23
N LYS A 984 3.36 64.79 2.77
CA LYS A 984 2.14 64.39 2.06
C LYS A 984 1.40 65.58 1.49
N VAL A 985 1.32 65.63 0.17
CA VAL A 985 0.83 66.78 -0.62
C VAL A 985 -0.52 66.50 -1.29
N SER A 986 -1.25 67.57 -1.60
CA SER A 986 -2.56 67.50 -2.26
C SER A 986 -2.43 67.28 -3.78
N PRO A 987 -3.35 66.55 -4.44
CA PRO A 987 -3.40 66.52 -5.90
C PRO A 987 -3.88 67.85 -6.50
N ASP A 988 -4.64 68.62 -5.71
CA ASP A 988 -5.30 69.87 -6.13
C ASP A 988 -4.33 71.06 -6.25
N LEU A 989 -3.00 70.84 -6.19
CA LEU A 989 -1.99 71.90 -6.25
C LEU A 989 -1.80 72.40 -7.68
N SER A 990 -1.72 73.72 -7.84
CA SER A 990 -1.34 74.38 -9.07
C SER A 990 0.13 74.11 -9.45
N PRO A 991 0.51 74.23 -10.73
CA PRO A 991 1.90 74.05 -11.16
C PRO A 991 2.91 74.97 -10.45
N SER A 992 2.52 76.18 -10.05
CA SER A 992 3.36 77.10 -9.27
C SER A 992 3.57 76.61 -7.84
N GLU A 993 2.51 76.16 -7.16
CA GLU A 993 2.62 75.63 -5.80
C GLU A 993 3.49 74.36 -5.76
N ARG A 994 3.37 73.48 -6.77
CA ARG A 994 4.24 72.30 -6.90
C ARG A 994 5.71 72.71 -6.99
N LYS A 995 6.03 73.73 -7.79
CA LYS A 995 7.40 74.29 -7.91
C LYS A 995 7.89 74.89 -6.60
N ASP A 996 7.05 75.63 -5.90
CA ASP A 996 7.43 76.23 -4.61
C ASP A 996 7.72 75.17 -3.55
N ILE A 997 6.88 74.13 -3.44
CA ILE A 997 7.12 73.00 -2.54
C ILE A 997 8.44 72.31 -2.88
N VAL A 998 8.67 71.98 -4.15
CA VAL A 998 9.93 71.35 -4.60
C VAL A 998 11.14 72.23 -4.28
N GLY A 999 11.02 73.55 -4.47
CA GLY A 999 12.05 74.53 -4.15
C GLY A 999 12.37 74.65 -2.65
N VAL A 1000 11.45 74.24 -1.77
CA VAL A 1000 11.71 74.16 -0.32
C VAL A 1000 12.33 72.83 0.06
N ILE A 1001 11.69 71.71 -0.33
CA ILE A 1001 12.06 70.36 0.12
C ILE A 1001 13.38 69.85 -0.47
N THR A 1002 13.93 70.50 -1.50
CA THR A 1002 15.21 70.14 -2.12
C THR A 1002 16.39 70.93 -1.57
N LYS A 1003 16.16 71.98 -0.76
CA LYS A 1003 17.24 72.71 -0.07
C LYS A 1003 17.93 71.77 0.93
N SER A 1004 19.25 71.85 1.03
CA SER A 1004 20.06 70.97 1.89
C SER A 1004 19.59 70.94 3.35
N GLU A 1005 19.26 72.09 3.92
CA GLU A 1005 18.81 72.22 5.32
C GLU A 1005 17.38 71.74 5.56
N ARG A 1006 16.56 71.69 4.50
CA ARG A 1006 15.13 71.33 4.56
C ARG A 1006 14.80 70.09 3.75
N ARG A 1007 15.81 69.23 3.52
CA ARG A 1007 15.68 68.07 2.67
C ARG A 1007 14.81 67.01 3.32
N VAL A 1008 13.64 66.77 2.73
CA VAL A 1008 12.80 65.61 3.07
C VAL A 1008 13.33 64.36 2.39
N ASP A 1009 13.06 63.21 3.00
CA ASP A 1009 13.55 61.92 2.52
C ASP A 1009 12.65 61.32 1.41
N GLY A 1010 11.41 61.80 1.31
CA GLY A 1010 10.47 61.40 0.26
C GLY A 1010 9.18 62.22 0.24
N LEU A 1011 8.32 61.91 -0.73
CA LEU A 1011 6.99 62.50 -0.85
C LEU A 1011 5.91 61.42 -0.82
N VAL A 1012 4.76 61.74 -0.26
CA VAL A 1012 3.52 60.96 -0.45
C VAL A 1012 2.63 61.78 -1.38
N VAL A 1013 2.61 61.42 -2.67
CA VAL A 1013 1.86 62.10 -3.72
C VAL A 1013 0.60 61.31 -4.02
N SER A 1014 -0.33 61.45 -3.09
CA SER A 1014 -1.54 62.26 -3.26
C SER A 1014 -2.37 62.13 -1.98
N ASN A 1015 -3.42 62.92 -1.89
CA ASN A 1015 -4.50 62.75 -0.92
C ASN A 1015 -5.83 62.79 -1.68
N THR A 1016 -6.95 62.95 -0.99
CA THR A 1016 -8.27 63.10 -1.63
C THR A 1016 -8.42 64.47 -2.32
N THR A 1017 -9.18 64.53 -3.42
CA THR A 1017 -9.46 65.77 -4.18
C THR A 1017 -10.76 66.43 -3.72
N THR A 1018 -10.83 67.76 -3.77
CA THR A 1018 -12.09 68.50 -3.64
C THR A 1018 -12.84 68.66 -4.96
N SER A 1019 -12.20 68.36 -6.09
CA SER A 1019 -12.84 68.41 -7.40
C SER A 1019 -13.93 67.34 -7.53
N ARG A 1020 -14.95 67.65 -8.34
CA ARG A 1020 -16.08 66.76 -8.66
C ARG A 1020 -16.16 66.60 -10.18
N PRO A 1021 -15.64 65.51 -10.75
CA PRO A 1021 -15.77 65.25 -12.17
C PRO A 1021 -17.24 65.15 -12.58
N GLU A 1022 -17.60 65.72 -13.74
CA GLU A 1022 -18.97 65.64 -14.27
C GLU A 1022 -19.43 64.20 -14.53
N SER A 1023 -18.48 63.26 -14.66
CA SER A 1023 -18.75 61.84 -14.87
C SER A 1023 -19.33 61.11 -13.66
N LEU A 1024 -19.36 61.73 -12.46
CA LEU A 1024 -19.88 61.09 -11.24
C LEU A 1024 -21.39 60.80 -11.34
N GLN A 1025 -21.77 59.56 -11.03
CA GLN A 1025 -23.16 59.08 -11.14
C GLN A 1025 -23.90 59.02 -9.81
N SER A 1026 -23.18 58.80 -8.70
CA SER A 1026 -23.80 58.53 -7.40
C SER A 1026 -24.65 59.70 -6.88
N PRO A 1027 -25.77 59.46 -6.16
CA PRO A 1027 -26.57 60.52 -5.55
C PRO A 1027 -25.80 61.33 -4.50
N PHE A 1028 -24.71 60.79 -3.95
CA PHE A 1028 -23.85 61.47 -2.97
C PHE A 1028 -22.77 62.35 -3.60
N LYS A 1029 -22.74 62.52 -4.93
CA LYS A 1029 -21.67 63.27 -5.63
C LYS A 1029 -21.50 64.74 -5.16
N GLU A 1030 -22.58 65.35 -4.66
CA GLU A 1030 -22.59 66.73 -4.15
C GLU A 1030 -22.18 66.84 -2.67
N GLU A 1031 -21.89 65.73 -1.98
CA GLU A 1031 -21.46 65.78 -0.58
C GLU A 1031 -20.09 66.46 -0.43
N ASP A 1032 -19.97 67.29 0.62
CA ASP A 1032 -18.72 67.95 0.98
C ASP A 1032 -17.67 66.95 1.49
N GLY A 1033 -16.40 67.26 1.20
CA GLY A 1033 -15.24 66.50 1.66
C GLY A 1033 -14.31 66.07 0.53
N GLY A 1034 -13.35 65.21 0.86
CA GLY A 1034 -12.40 64.67 -0.08
C GLY A 1034 -12.94 63.45 -0.84
N LEU A 1035 -12.91 63.50 -2.17
CA LEU A 1035 -13.20 62.40 -3.09
C LEU A 1035 -11.95 61.53 -3.31
N SER A 1036 -12.12 60.22 -3.21
CA SER A 1036 -11.09 59.20 -3.48
C SER A 1036 -11.66 58.05 -4.32
N GLY A 1037 -10.80 57.14 -4.77
CA GLY A 1037 -11.18 56.00 -5.61
C GLY A 1037 -10.86 56.22 -7.07
N LYS A 1038 -11.52 55.49 -7.97
CA LYS A 1038 -11.22 55.54 -9.41
C LYS A 1038 -11.20 56.95 -10.03
N PRO A 1039 -12.11 57.88 -9.68
CA PRO A 1039 -12.14 59.21 -10.30
C PRO A 1039 -10.88 60.06 -10.12
N ILE A 1040 -10.06 59.79 -9.10
CA ILE A 1040 -8.83 60.57 -8.83
C ILE A 1040 -7.60 60.02 -9.55
N ASN A 1041 -7.70 58.84 -10.19
CA ASN A 1041 -6.53 58.13 -10.72
C ASN A 1041 -5.66 59.02 -11.62
N ALA A 1042 -6.26 59.61 -12.66
CA ALA A 1042 -5.55 60.41 -13.66
C ALA A 1042 -4.86 61.64 -13.04
N MET A 1043 -5.59 62.41 -12.24
CA MET A 1043 -5.07 63.60 -11.55
C MET A 1043 -3.91 63.26 -10.60
N ALA A 1044 -4.04 62.16 -9.85
CA ALA A 1044 -2.99 61.71 -8.96
C ALA A 1044 -1.74 61.22 -9.72
N THR A 1045 -1.92 60.51 -10.84
CA THR A 1045 -0.81 60.06 -11.71
C THR A 1045 -0.08 61.23 -12.35
N GLU A 1046 -0.80 62.27 -12.78
CA GLU A 1046 -0.20 63.51 -13.30
C GLU A 1046 0.57 64.27 -12.22
N ALA A 1047 0.02 64.39 -11.00
CA ALA A 1047 0.75 64.99 -9.89
C ALA A 1047 2.05 64.25 -9.57
N ILE A 1048 2.05 62.91 -9.59
CA ILE A 1048 3.26 62.09 -9.42
C ILE A 1048 4.30 62.43 -10.50
N ARG A 1049 3.87 62.48 -11.77
CA ARG A 1049 4.72 62.83 -12.92
C ARG A 1049 5.38 64.19 -12.75
N ASP A 1050 4.62 65.19 -12.32
CA ASP A 1050 5.12 66.54 -12.12
C ASP A 1050 6.14 66.61 -10.99
N PHE A 1051 5.85 66.02 -9.83
CA PHE A 1051 6.80 66.00 -8.71
C PHE A 1051 8.07 65.22 -9.06
N TYR A 1052 7.96 64.11 -9.79
CA TYR A 1052 9.13 63.34 -10.24
C TYR A 1052 10.01 64.16 -11.18
N SER A 1053 9.40 64.83 -12.16
CA SER A 1053 10.12 65.71 -13.10
C SER A 1053 10.78 66.90 -12.40
N LEU A 1054 10.04 67.61 -11.54
CA LEU A 1054 10.53 68.78 -10.81
C LEU A 1054 11.65 68.45 -9.83
N THR A 1055 11.59 67.28 -9.18
CA THR A 1055 12.65 66.80 -8.28
C THR A 1055 13.81 66.13 -9.02
N LYS A 1056 13.71 65.98 -10.34
CA LYS A 1056 14.67 65.29 -11.21
C LYS A 1056 14.95 63.86 -10.74
N GLY A 1057 13.93 63.17 -10.25
CA GLY A 1057 14.01 61.81 -9.70
C GLY A 1057 14.84 61.68 -8.41
N LYS A 1058 15.27 62.78 -7.78
CA LYS A 1058 16.14 62.75 -6.58
C LYS A 1058 15.40 62.50 -5.27
N VAL A 1059 14.07 62.64 -5.27
CA VAL A 1059 13.21 62.47 -4.10
C VAL A 1059 12.24 61.32 -4.40
N PRO A 1060 12.36 60.16 -3.73
CA PRO A 1060 11.46 59.05 -3.97
C PRO A 1060 10.01 59.39 -3.61
N ILE A 1061 9.05 58.83 -4.35
CA ILE A 1061 7.63 59.16 -4.24
C ILE A 1061 6.83 57.91 -3.87
N ILE A 1062 6.01 58.01 -2.83
CA ILE A 1062 4.90 57.08 -2.60
C ILE A 1062 3.68 57.61 -3.36
N GLY A 1063 3.28 56.91 -4.42
CA GLY A 1063 2.13 57.26 -5.24
C GLY A 1063 0.82 56.76 -4.61
N VAL A 1064 -0.15 57.66 -4.42
CA VAL A 1064 -1.43 57.35 -3.77
C VAL A 1064 -2.59 57.78 -4.65
N GLY A 1065 -3.70 57.04 -4.61
CA GLY A 1065 -4.98 57.47 -5.18
C GLY A 1065 -5.36 56.78 -6.49
N GLY A 1066 -6.56 56.17 -6.49
CA GLY A 1066 -7.15 55.55 -7.67
C GLY A 1066 -6.48 54.26 -8.14
N ILE A 1067 -5.86 53.49 -7.24
CA ILE A 1067 -5.23 52.20 -7.58
C ILE A 1067 -6.19 51.06 -7.24
N SER A 1068 -6.69 50.38 -8.28
CA SER A 1068 -7.65 49.27 -8.20
C SER A 1068 -7.23 48.02 -8.98
N CYS A 1069 -6.25 48.11 -9.87
CA CYS A 1069 -5.65 46.97 -10.58
C CYS A 1069 -4.15 47.19 -10.84
N GLY A 1070 -3.43 46.13 -11.26
CA GLY A 1070 -1.98 46.24 -11.52
C GLY A 1070 -1.62 47.18 -12.67
N LYS A 1071 -2.50 47.38 -13.66
CA LYS A 1071 -2.27 48.36 -14.74
C LYS A 1071 -2.14 49.79 -14.19
N GLU A 1072 -3.09 50.20 -13.33
CA GLU A 1072 -3.06 51.53 -12.71
C GLU A 1072 -1.86 51.69 -11.75
N ALA A 1073 -1.46 50.61 -11.09
CA ALA A 1073 -0.25 50.57 -10.28
C ALA A 1073 1.01 50.77 -11.14
N TYR A 1074 1.11 50.05 -12.27
CA TYR A 1074 2.20 50.12 -13.23
C TYR A 1074 2.33 51.53 -13.83
N GLU A 1075 1.22 52.14 -14.25
CA GLU A 1075 1.18 53.51 -14.77
C GLU A 1075 1.74 54.54 -13.78
N LYS A 1076 1.49 54.36 -12.47
CA LYS A 1076 2.05 55.24 -11.43
C LYS A 1076 3.53 55.03 -11.21
N LEU A 1077 4.02 53.79 -11.30
CA LEU A 1077 5.46 53.51 -11.26
C LEU A 1077 6.15 54.18 -12.46
N CYS A 1078 5.61 54.00 -13.67
CA CYS A 1078 6.09 54.68 -14.89
C CYS A 1078 6.04 56.21 -14.80
N ALA A 1079 5.08 56.77 -14.06
CA ALA A 1079 5.00 58.19 -13.78
C ALA A 1079 6.01 58.69 -12.72
N GLY A 1080 6.74 57.80 -12.04
CA GLY A 1080 7.80 58.17 -11.09
C GLY A 1080 7.55 57.78 -9.63
N ALA A 1081 6.47 57.05 -9.32
CA ALA A 1081 6.29 56.50 -7.99
C ALA A 1081 7.30 55.37 -7.74
N SER A 1082 7.94 55.37 -6.58
CA SER A 1082 8.84 54.31 -6.11
C SER A 1082 8.12 53.26 -5.27
N LEU A 1083 7.05 53.66 -4.60
CA LEU A 1083 6.14 52.81 -3.83
C LEU A 1083 4.71 53.28 -4.09
N LEU A 1084 3.74 52.46 -3.75
CA LEU A 1084 2.32 52.70 -3.99
C LEU A 1084 1.52 52.55 -2.70
N GLN A 1085 0.42 53.28 -2.56
CA GLN A 1085 -0.55 53.03 -1.49
C GLN A 1085 -1.99 53.05 -1.99
N LEU A 1086 -2.80 52.15 -1.43
CA LEU A 1086 -4.23 52.04 -1.71
C LEU A 1086 -5.07 52.08 -0.43
N TYR A 1087 -6.34 52.46 -0.59
CA TYR A 1087 -7.37 52.39 0.46
C TYR A 1087 -8.72 52.06 -0.18
N THR A 1088 -9.25 52.93 -1.05
CA THR A 1088 -10.62 52.77 -1.56
C THR A 1088 -10.89 51.42 -2.25
N SER A 1089 -9.91 50.86 -2.95
CA SER A 1089 -10.04 49.52 -3.57
C SER A 1089 -10.23 48.40 -2.54
N LEU A 1090 -9.69 48.51 -1.33
CA LEU A 1090 -9.92 47.55 -0.24
C LEU A 1090 -11.39 47.51 0.19
N VAL A 1091 -12.11 48.63 0.06
CA VAL A 1091 -13.53 48.73 0.42
C VAL A 1091 -14.42 48.02 -0.61
N TYR A 1092 -14.06 48.07 -1.88
CA TYR A 1092 -14.89 47.56 -2.99
C TYR A 1092 -14.47 46.17 -3.47
N GLU A 1093 -13.17 45.89 -3.55
CA GLU A 1093 -12.61 44.63 -4.06
C GLU A 1093 -12.16 43.68 -2.93
N GLY A 1094 -12.19 44.15 -1.67
CA GLY A 1094 -11.77 43.38 -0.51
C GLY A 1094 -10.24 43.16 -0.42
N PRO A 1095 -9.76 42.43 0.60
CA PRO A 1095 -8.32 42.26 0.88
C PRO A 1095 -7.53 41.55 -0.23
N THR A 1096 -8.19 40.72 -1.04
CA THR A 1096 -7.54 39.97 -2.13
C THR A 1096 -6.99 40.87 -3.23
N VAL A 1097 -7.47 42.12 -3.33
CA VAL A 1097 -6.97 43.12 -4.29
C VAL A 1097 -5.47 43.37 -4.16
N VAL A 1098 -4.90 43.22 -2.95
CA VAL A 1098 -3.47 43.41 -2.70
C VAL A 1098 -2.65 42.36 -3.43
N SER A 1099 -3.05 41.10 -3.35
CA SER A 1099 -2.36 40.00 -4.05
C SER A 1099 -2.54 40.13 -5.56
N LYS A 1100 -3.74 40.51 -6.01
CA LYS A 1100 -4.05 40.72 -7.42
C LYS A 1100 -3.18 41.80 -8.05
N ILE A 1101 -3.06 42.96 -7.42
CA ILE A 1101 -2.22 44.05 -7.93
C ILE A 1101 -0.75 43.60 -8.03
N LYS A 1102 -0.25 42.84 -7.06
CA LYS A 1102 1.13 42.34 -7.08
C LYS A 1102 1.36 41.33 -8.20
N GLN A 1103 0.44 40.39 -8.41
CA GLN A 1103 0.46 39.44 -9.53
C GLN A 1103 0.43 40.14 -10.88
N ASP A 1104 -0.56 41.03 -11.07
CA ASP A 1104 -0.68 41.82 -12.29
C ASP A 1104 0.60 42.65 -12.56
N LEU A 1105 1.22 43.23 -11.52
CA LEU A 1105 2.47 43.97 -11.64
C LEU A 1105 3.63 43.07 -12.06
N GLU A 1106 3.78 41.90 -11.45
CA GLU A 1106 4.80 40.92 -11.81
C GLU A 1106 4.64 40.48 -13.28
N GLU A 1107 3.41 40.19 -13.71
CA GLU A 1107 3.11 39.82 -15.09
C GLU A 1107 3.45 40.95 -16.08
N LEU A 1108 3.09 42.20 -15.76
CA LEU A 1108 3.40 43.36 -16.61
C LEU A 1108 4.89 43.63 -16.70
N LEU A 1109 5.62 43.56 -15.57
CA LEU A 1109 7.08 43.73 -15.55
C LEU A 1109 7.78 42.65 -16.37
N SER A 1110 7.37 41.39 -16.18
CA SER A 1110 7.95 40.25 -16.90
C SER A 1110 7.66 40.32 -18.39
N LYS A 1111 6.43 40.72 -18.76
CA LYS A 1111 6.01 40.88 -20.16
C LYS A 1111 6.79 41.98 -20.88
N ASP A 1112 7.10 43.06 -20.18
CA ASP A 1112 7.88 44.17 -20.72
C ASP A 1112 9.41 43.93 -20.65
N GLY A 1113 9.84 42.80 -20.08
CA GLY A 1113 11.24 42.37 -20.03
C GLY A 1113 12.08 43.05 -18.94
N TYR A 1114 11.45 43.51 -17.86
CA TYR A 1114 12.14 44.17 -16.74
C TYR A 1114 12.57 43.18 -15.65
N GLU A 1115 13.77 43.37 -15.12
CA GLU A 1115 14.36 42.53 -14.06
C GLU A 1115 14.19 43.16 -12.66
N SER A 1116 13.82 44.44 -12.59
CA SER A 1116 13.52 45.11 -11.32
C SER A 1116 12.45 46.19 -11.46
N LEU A 1117 11.72 46.44 -10.37
CA LEU A 1117 10.86 47.62 -10.23
C LEU A 1117 11.61 48.93 -10.50
N SER A 1118 12.91 49.02 -10.19
CA SER A 1118 13.68 50.23 -10.43
C SER A 1118 13.72 50.65 -11.90
N ASP A 1119 13.58 49.68 -12.82
CA ASP A 1119 13.76 49.90 -14.25
C ASP A 1119 12.56 50.63 -14.88
N VAL A 1120 11.41 50.59 -14.21
CA VAL A 1120 10.18 51.24 -14.69
C VAL A 1120 9.92 52.59 -14.02
N ILE A 1121 10.57 52.90 -12.89
CA ILE A 1121 10.30 54.14 -12.15
C ILE A 1121 10.61 55.35 -13.02
N GLY A 1122 9.58 56.13 -13.34
CA GLY A 1122 9.72 57.37 -14.10
C GLY A 1122 10.02 57.18 -15.59
N ARG A 1123 9.87 55.96 -16.14
CA ARG A 1123 10.13 55.64 -17.56
C ARG A 1123 9.42 56.59 -18.53
N ASP A 1124 8.21 57.02 -18.20
CA ASP A 1124 7.38 57.86 -19.06
C ASP A 1124 7.63 59.37 -18.86
N VAL A 1125 8.62 59.74 -18.04
CA VAL A 1125 8.87 61.12 -17.63
C VAL A 1125 10.22 61.60 -18.13
N LYS A 1126 10.19 62.63 -18.99
CA LYS A 1126 11.42 63.33 -19.39
C LYS A 1126 11.86 64.24 -18.26
N ILE A 1127 13.05 64.01 -17.72
CA ILE A 1127 13.68 64.89 -16.73
C ILE A 1127 14.30 66.08 -17.48
N PRO A 1128 13.90 67.33 -17.17
CA PRO A 1128 14.44 68.53 -17.80
C PRO A 1128 15.83 68.95 -17.29
#